data_AF-A0A1M4L0J5-F1
#
_entry.id   AF-A0A1M4L0J5-F1
#
_cell.length_a   1.000
_cell.length_b   1.000
_cell.length_c   1.000
_cell.angle_alpha   90.00
_cell.angle_beta   90.00
_cell.angle_gamma   90.00
#
_symmetry.space_group_name_H-M   'P 1'
#
loop_
_entity.id
_entity.type
_entity.pdbx_description
1 polymer ?
#
loop_
_entity_poly.entity_id
_entity_poly.type
_entity_poly.pdbx_seq_one_letter_code
_entity_poly.pdbx_strand_id
1 'polypeptide(L)'
;MAQGENSVALGADVLADRDNSVSVGKAGAERQITNVAAGSQGTDAVNLDQLDAVANVADTTARLFSASGAGSALAQGEEATASGSNALADGDYTTALGSSSFAGGTAASAIGSGALANGQNASALGANATANGESATAIGGVATVYEYDDDGFIVGSREQTTQALGTAATAIGGGAQALDPLSTAVGTGSSATGVQSTALGYHAQTFQDGATAVGGLSEVSGALGTAVGYGSRAAGDYATATGIGARATATSTVAMGMNALASGTDSVAIGGVSTAAESAGNSAGIAAATGVGGVALGAGAQSQGNYAIALGYNANVFPNMESNAVDSVAIGHSAGSFAPHTVSLGAHALSAGEGGVAIGQASTAWTANSVALGAGSVTSMFHESGTALGANSAANGIDATAIGYGARVSSWLADAQDRSASSAVALGAYSYADRDNSVAVGDVANGLTRQITSVAAGTEATDAVNVAQLDAVKQSADATGKQFKASGSADPGNDVGSYVEGNHATAAGAASNAFGTGASAFGSGSLAGAQYATASGYNATAIGESSTALGSNATASGLRSIALGVDSLASGTGATASGASSSASGARSTAIGQHTNAIGENGVALGYNSFVRNSGSNGVAIGANASVSADNAVALGAGSRVYEADTVSLGSGNGRVGPATRRIVNLTAGSIVAGSTEAINGSQLYQSLSNMATFLGGGAGLGAQGLFVAPTYVIQGASYSNVGDALAALDGKVSELDARSGGTTSVARSARVASVASVTEPESTVATAQAASAPATVSGTASTAQVGEAVVADAGASATAVGTAARANDVTGTAIGGSAYAHGPNDTAIGSNAKVNADGSTAVGANSHIAAVATNAVAMGEGASVTAASGTALGQGASATAQGAVALGQGAVADRANTVSVGSGGNERQVANVAAGTQATDAVNKGQLDSGVATAKSYADSRFNTMADSFDVLRGDVAARLRDQDRRIDRQGAMSAAMLNMATSAAGIRTQNRIGAGVGFQNGESALSVGYQRAFSELATLTIGGAFSRDDSSVGVGAGFGW
;
A
#
# COMPACT_ATOMS: atom_id res chain seq x y z
N MET A 1 -147.44 -0.01 -10.26
CA MET A 1 -147.80 -0.17 -8.84
C MET A 1 -146.71 0.46 -8.00
N ALA A 2 -147.06 1.39 -7.12
CA ALA A 2 -146.25 1.70 -5.95
C ALA A 2 -146.64 0.70 -4.85
N GLN A 3 -145.64 0.15 -4.16
CA GLN A 3 -145.80 -0.83 -3.07
C GLN A 3 -144.96 -0.44 -1.84
N GLY A 4 -143.83 0.26 -2.03
CA GLY A 4 -143.08 0.89 -0.93
C GLY A 4 -143.77 2.14 -0.38
N GLU A 5 -143.58 2.43 0.90
CA GLU A 5 -144.16 3.59 1.57
C GLU A 5 -143.52 4.90 1.08
N ASN A 6 -144.35 5.93 0.85
CA ASN A 6 -143.93 7.19 0.22
C ASN A 6 -143.17 7.01 -1.13
N SER A 7 -143.46 5.93 -1.88
CA SER A 7 -142.87 5.67 -3.20
C SER A 7 -143.76 6.15 -4.35
N VAL A 8 -143.15 6.51 -5.49
CA VAL A 8 -143.84 7.00 -6.69
C VAL A 8 -143.51 6.11 -7.88
N ALA A 9 -144.54 5.46 -8.43
CA ALA A 9 -144.43 4.63 -9.63
C ALA A 9 -144.87 5.43 -10.87
N LEU A 10 -143.92 6.04 -11.57
CA LEU A 10 -144.17 7.03 -12.62
C LEU A 10 -144.28 6.40 -14.03
N GLY A 11 -145.42 5.76 -14.31
CA GLY A 11 -145.76 5.24 -15.64
C GLY A 11 -146.56 3.93 -15.63
N ALA A 12 -147.01 3.49 -16.81
CA ALA A 12 -147.64 2.18 -16.98
C ALA A 12 -146.65 1.05 -16.69
N ASP A 13 -147.11 -0.04 -16.06
CA ASP A 13 -146.31 -1.23 -15.75
C ASP A 13 -145.02 -1.00 -14.93
N VAL A 14 -144.90 0.16 -14.28
CA VAL A 14 -143.83 0.46 -13.30
C VAL A 14 -144.04 -0.32 -12.01
N LEU A 15 -142.94 -0.70 -11.36
CA LEU A 15 -142.92 -1.16 -9.97
C LEU A 15 -142.03 -0.21 -9.14
N ALA A 16 -142.60 0.36 -8.08
CA ALA A 16 -141.86 1.07 -7.04
C ALA A 16 -142.05 0.29 -5.72
N ASP A 17 -141.20 -0.68 -5.48
CA ASP A 17 -141.23 -1.61 -4.34
C ASP A 17 -140.34 -1.17 -3.16
N ARG A 18 -139.57 -0.09 -3.33
CA ARG A 18 -138.75 0.54 -2.30
C ARG A 18 -139.37 1.81 -1.75
N ASP A 19 -139.36 1.94 -0.43
CA ASP A 19 -139.82 3.14 0.28
C ASP A 19 -139.03 4.39 -0.12
N ASN A 20 -139.69 5.55 -0.05
CA ASN A 20 -139.13 6.88 -0.35
C ASN A 20 -138.41 6.99 -1.71
N SER A 21 -138.81 6.19 -2.71
CA SER A 21 -138.18 6.14 -4.03
C SER A 21 -139.13 6.51 -5.17
N VAL A 22 -138.58 7.10 -6.24
CA VAL A 22 -139.29 7.29 -7.51
C VAL A 22 -138.78 6.25 -8.50
N SER A 23 -139.66 5.35 -8.94
CA SER A 23 -139.36 4.40 -10.01
C SER A 23 -140.05 4.80 -11.30
N VAL A 24 -139.37 4.57 -12.43
CA VAL A 24 -139.87 4.84 -13.80
C VAL A 24 -140.05 3.56 -14.63
N GLY A 25 -139.71 2.39 -14.08
CA GLY A 25 -139.79 1.09 -14.77
C GLY A 25 -140.06 -0.07 -13.81
N LYS A 26 -139.75 -1.28 -14.24
CA LYS A 26 -139.64 -2.48 -13.40
C LYS A 26 -138.40 -3.26 -13.84
N ALA A 27 -137.89 -4.18 -13.03
CA ALA A 27 -136.73 -5.00 -13.40
C ALA A 27 -136.97 -5.74 -14.73
N GLY A 28 -136.08 -5.57 -15.71
CA GLY A 28 -136.21 -6.08 -17.08
C GLY A 28 -137.14 -5.29 -17.99
N ALA A 29 -137.64 -4.14 -17.54
CA ALA A 29 -138.39 -3.15 -18.32
C ALA A 29 -138.14 -1.73 -17.75
N GLU A 30 -136.86 -1.40 -17.61
CA GLU A 30 -136.34 -0.09 -17.20
C GLU A 30 -136.70 0.99 -18.24
N ARG A 31 -136.77 2.26 -17.81
CA ARG A 31 -137.02 3.40 -18.70
C ARG A 31 -135.94 4.46 -18.60
N GLN A 32 -135.55 4.99 -19.75
CA GLN A 32 -134.73 6.19 -19.84
C GLN A 32 -135.54 7.41 -19.39
N ILE A 33 -134.93 8.26 -18.57
CA ILE A 33 -135.46 9.58 -18.20
C ILE A 33 -134.77 10.61 -19.09
N THR A 34 -135.53 11.34 -19.90
CA THR A 34 -135.01 12.33 -20.85
C THR A 34 -135.15 13.75 -20.32
N ASN A 35 -134.33 14.67 -20.82
CA ASN A 35 -134.29 16.09 -20.39
C ASN A 35 -133.89 16.30 -18.92
N VAL A 36 -133.10 15.39 -18.33
CA VAL A 36 -132.51 15.57 -17.01
C VAL A 36 -131.35 16.57 -17.10
N ALA A 37 -131.52 17.74 -16.47
CA ALA A 37 -130.46 18.72 -16.32
C ALA A 37 -129.34 18.18 -15.40
N ALA A 38 -128.11 18.67 -15.58
CA ALA A 38 -126.98 18.28 -14.74
C ALA A 38 -127.25 18.60 -13.26
N GLY A 39 -127.00 17.63 -12.38
CA GLY A 39 -127.19 17.76 -10.94
C GLY A 39 -126.30 18.84 -10.31
N SER A 40 -126.89 19.60 -9.40
CA SER A 40 -126.33 20.80 -8.74
C SER A 40 -126.17 20.65 -7.22
N GLN A 41 -126.98 19.78 -6.61
CA GLN A 41 -126.92 19.35 -5.21
C GLN A 41 -126.51 17.88 -5.14
N GLY A 42 -125.93 17.45 -4.01
CA GLY A 42 -125.52 16.05 -3.78
C GLY A 42 -126.65 15.01 -3.74
N THR A 43 -127.91 15.45 -3.88
CA THR A 43 -129.13 14.62 -3.96
C THR A 43 -129.75 14.59 -5.36
N ASP A 44 -129.21 15.35 -6.32
CA ASP A 44 -129.77 15.45 -7.66
C ASP A 44 -129.42 14.20 -8.50
N ALA A 45 -130.26 13.87 -9.48
CA ALA A 45 -130.00 12.76 -10.38
C ALA A 45 -128.86 13.12 -11.37
N VAL A 46 -127.82 12.29 -11.41
CA VAL A 46 -126.70 12.42 -12.36
C VAL A 46 -127.19 12.12 -13.77
N ASN A 47 -126.98 13.04 -14.71
CA ASN A 47 -127.34 12.83 -16.12
C ASN A 47 -126.20 12.14 -16.90
N LEU A 48 -126.46 11.71 -18.14
CA LEU A 48 -125.46 10.98 -18.93
C LEU A 48 -124.19 11.81 -19.18
N ASP A 49 -124.30 13.11 -19.47
CA ASP A 49 -123.13 13.97 -19.71
C ASP A 49 -122.21 14.05 -18.48
N GLN A 50 -122.77 14.07 -17.27
CA GLN A 50 -122.01 14.04 -16.03
C GLN A 50 -121.34 12.68 -15.79
N LEU A 51 -122.04 11.58 -16.08
CA LEU A 51 -121.46 10.24 -15.98
C LEU A 51 -120.36 10.03 -17.03
N ASP A 52 -120.57 10.49 -18.27
CA ASP A 52 -119.60 10.44 -19.35
C ASP A 52 -118.41 11.35 -19.07
N ALA A 53 -118.58 12.49 -18.40
CA ALA A 53 -117.44 13.30 -17.93
C ALA A 53 -116.57 12.51 -16.93
N VAL A 54 -117.19 11.81 -15.96
CA VAL A 54 -116.47 10.93 -15.02
C VAL A 54 -115.85 9.73 -15.75
N ALA A 55 -116.56 9.12 -16.69
CA ALA A 55 -116.05 7.98 -17.47
C ALA A 55 -114.89 8.38 -18.41
N ASN A 56 -114.93 9.57 -19.02
CA ASN A 56 -113.82 10.11 -19.80
C ASN A 56 -112.60 10.44 -18.92
N VAL A 57 -112.79 10.89 -17.67
CA VAL A 57 -111.70 11.04 -16.70
C VAL A 57 -111.14 9.68 -16.26
N ALA A 58 -112.00 8.68 -16.04
CA ALA A 58 -111.58 7.32 -15.69
C ALA A 58 -110.83 6.64 -16.85
N ASP A 59 -111.34 6.72 -18.08
CA ASP A 59 -110.66 6.21 -19.29
C ASP A 59 -109.36 6.98 -19.57
N THR A 60 -109.34 8.31 -19.40
CA THR A 60 -108.09 9.08 -19.49
C THR A 60 -107.07 8.63 -18.44
N THR A 61 -107.50 8.38 -17.21
CA THR A 61 -106.63 7.83 -16.15
C THR A 61 -106.14 6.43 -16.51
N ALA A 62 -107.01 5.53 -16.98
CA ALA A 62 -106.66 4.15 -17.37
C ALA A 62 -105.75 4.07 -18.62
N ARG A 63 -105.87 5.04 -19.55
CA ARG A 63 -104.96 5.20 -20.69
C ARG A 63 -103.58 5.73 -20.30
N LEU A 64 -103.49 6.48 -19.19
CA LEU A 64 -102.24 7.06 -18.68
C LEU A 64 -101.58 6.20 -17.58
N PHE A 65 -102.34 5.32 -16.93
CA PHE A 65 -101.87 4.46 -15.84
C PHE A 65 -102.62 3.10 -15.87
N SER A 66 -101.87 2.00 -15.97
CA SER A 66 -102.43 0.64 -16.06
C SER A 66 -101.61 -0.33 -15.21
N ALA A 67 -102.30 -1.20 -14.47
CA ALA A 67 -101.71 -2.18 -13.55
C ALA A 67 -102.50 -3.50 -13.60
N SER A 68 -101.81 -4.63 -13.43
CA SER A 68 -102.35 -5.98 -13.68
C SER A 68 -102.48 -6.89 -12.45
N GLY A 69 -102.04 -6.44 -11.28
CA GLY A 69 -102.11 -7.20 -10.02
C GLY A 69 -103.33 -6.84 -9.17
N ALA A 70 -103.77 -7.77 -8.33
CA ALA A 70 -105.04 -7.68 -7.58
C ALA A 70 -104.91 -7.17 -6.14
N GLY A 71 -103.70 -6.94 -5.64
CA GLY A 71 -103.45 -6.40 -4.30
C GLY A 71 -103.36 -4.87 -4.27
N SER A 72 -103.73 -4.26 -3.15
CA SER A 72 -103.62 -2.80 -2.96
C SER A 72 -102.15 -2.35 -2.88
N ALA A 73 -101.88 -1.12 -3.34
CA ALA A 73 -100.70 -0.37 -2.90
C ALA A 73 -101.05 0.40 -1.61
N LEU A 74 -100.09 0.51 -0.70
CA LEU A 74 -100.25 1.16 0.61
C LEU A 74 -99.13 2.17 0.83
N ALA A 75 -99.49 3.45 0.93
CA ALA A 75 -98.62 4.50 1.46
C ALA A 75 -99.13 4.85 2.86
N GLN A 76 -98.32 4.58 3.89
CA GLN A 76 -98.66 4.81 5.30
C GLN A 76 -97.89 5.98 5.93
N GLY A 77 -96.65 6.23 5.48
CA GLY A 77 -95.82 7.36 5.94
C GLY A 77 -96.25 8.72 5.34
N GLU A 78 -95.82 9.80 5.99
CA GLU A 78 -96.05 11.18 5.50
C GLU A 78 -95.36 11.40 4.14
N GLU A 79 -96.04 12.03 3.18
CA GLU A 79 -95.59 12.25 1.79
C GLU A 79 -95.11 10.99 1.01
N ALA A 80 -95.43 9.78 1.47
CA ALA A 80 -95.00 8.53 0.86
C ALA A 80 -95.73 8.20 -0.47
N THR A 81 -95.03 7.52 -1.39
CA THR A 81 -95.55 7.07 -2.70
C THR A 81 -95.50 5.55 -2.82
N ALA A 82 -96.64 4.90 -3.07
CA ALA A 82 -96.72 3.45 -3.32
C ALA A 82 -97.42 3.14 -4.66
N SER A 83 -96.85 2.25 -5.46
CA SER A 83 -97.43 1.80 -6.73
C SER A 83 -97.05 0.36 -7.07
N GLY A 84 -98.05 -0.49 -7.27
CA GLY A 84 -97.89 -1.92 -7.55
C GLY A 84 -98.66 -2.80 -6.56
N SER A 85 -98.94 -4.04 -6.98
CA SER A 85 -99.73 -4.98 -6.17
C SER A 85 -98.98 -5.35 -4.88
N ASN A 86 -99.56 -5.03 -3.72
CA ASN A 86 -98.93 -5.18 -2.40
C ASN A 86 -97.65 -4.33 -2.21
N ALA A 87 -97.48 -3.24 -2.96
CA ALA A 87 -96.41 -2.27 -2.68
C ALA A 87 -96.71 -1.54 -1.35
N LEU A 88 -95.72 -1.42 -0.48
CA LEU A 88 -95.84 -0.79 0.84
C LEU A 88 -94.74 0.25 1.07
N ALA A 89 -95.15 1.52 1.13
CA ALA A 89 -94.31 2.66 1.49
C ALA A 89 -94.69 3.09 2.92
N ASP A 90 -93.93 2.62 3.90
CA ASP A 90 -94.31 2.61 5.32
C ASP A 90 -93.70 3.80 6.10
N GLY A 91 -92.45 4.16 5.80
CA GLY A 91 -91.77 5.31 6.40
C GLY A 91 -92.09 6.63 5.70
N ASP A 92 -91.85 7.75 6.38
CA ASP A 92 -92.09 9.09 5.79
C ASP A 92 -91.15 9.36 4.61
N TYR A 93 -91.64 10.11 3.61
CA TYR A 93 -90.96 10.47 2.36
C TYR A 93 -90.50 9.27 1.50
N THR A 94 -91.08 8.08 1.70
CA THR A 94 -90.67 6.86 1.00
C THR A 94 -91.25 6.70 -0.41
N THR A 95 -90.63 5.85 -1.22
CA THR A 95 -91.11 5.47 -2.56
C THR A 95 -91.03 3.96 -2.76
N ALA A 96 -92.18 3.27 -2.87
CA ALA A 96 -92.28 1.83 -3.16
C ALA A 96 -92.94 1.59 -4.53
N LEU A 97 -92.18 1.14 -5.53
CA LEU A 97 -92.62 0.96 -6.91
C LEU A 97 -92.36 -0.46 -7.41
N GLY A 98 -93.39 -1.30 -7.47
CA GLY A 98 -93.30 -2.68 -7.93
C GLY A 98 -94.16 -3.64 -7.11
N SER A 99 -94.45 -4.83 -7.66
CA SER A 99 -95.23 -5.84 -6.92
C SER A 99 -94.48 -6.29 -5.67
N SER A 100 -95.12 -6.23 -4.50
CA SER A 100 -94.54 -6.58 -3.20
C SER A 100 -93.23 -5.84 -2.87
N SER A 101 -93.07 -4.60 -3.35
CA SER A 101 -91.98 -3.71 -2.93
C SER A 101 -92.24 -3.16 -1.52
N PHE A 102 -91.20 -2.98 -0.71
CA PHE A 102 -91.30 -2.45 0.65
C PHE A 102 -90.25 -1.37 0.91
N ALA A 103 -90.68 -0.17 1.28
CA ALA A 103 -89.82 0.94 1.72
C ALA A 103 -90.22 1.35 3.15
N GLY A 104 -89.42 0.95 4.14
CA GLY A 104 -89.73 1.13 5.56
C GLY A 104 -88.93 2.23 6.28
N GLY A 105 -87.72 2.53 5.82
CA GLY A 105 -86.91 3.60 6.41
C GLY A 105 -87.34 4.98 5.91
N THR A 106 -87.24 6.01 6.76
CA THR A 106 -87.49 7.41 6.34
C THR A 106 -86.67 7.76 5.09
N ALA A 107 -87.31 8.36 4.08
CA ALA A 107 -86.75 8.67 2.76
C ALA A 107 -86.19 7.48 1.96
N ALA A 108 -86.56 6.24 2.28
CA ALA A 108 -86.14 5.06 1.53
C ALA A 108 -86.87 4.88 0.19
N SER A 109 -86.18 4.30 -0.81
CA SER A 109 -86.71 4.02 -2.15
C SER A 109 -86.55 2.55 -2.51
N ALA A 110 -87.66 1.83 -2.70
CA ALA A 110 -87.71 0.43 -3.13
C ALA A 110 -88.40 0.31 -4.49
N ILE A 111 -87.63 0.14 -5.56
CA ILE A 111 -88.10 0.21 -6.96
C ILE A 111 -87.79 -1.12 -7.66
N GLY A 112 -88.75 -2.04 -7.68
CA GLY A 112 -88.62 -3.36 -8.28
C GLY A 112 -89.59 -4.38 -7.66
N SER A 113 -89.87 -5.47 -8.36
CA SER A 113 -90.68 -6.56 -7.78
C SER A 113 -89.92 -7.20 -6.61
N GLY A 114 -90.51 -7.20 -5.41
CA GLY A 114 -89.84 -7.69 -4.20
C GLY A 114 -88.65 -6.84 -3.70
N ALA A 115 -88.47 -5.61 -4.20
CA ALA A 115 -87.41 -4.71 -3.71
C ALA A 115 -87.67 -4.30 -2.25
N LEU A 116 -86.62 -4.26 -1.43
CA LEU A 116 -86.71 -4.09 0.02
C LEU A 116 -85.73 -3.01 0.51
N ALA A 117 -86.23 -1.86 0.96
CA ALA A 117 -85.43 -0.75 1.48
C ALA A 117 -85.84 -0.40 2.93
N ASN A 118 -85.09 -0.90 3.92
CA ASN A 118 -85.43 -0.77 5.35
C ASN A 118 -84.68 0.34 6.09
N GLY A 119 -83.48 0.71 5.64
CA GLY A 119 -82.69 1.76 6.29
C GLY A 119 -83.18 3.17 5.93
N GLN A 120 -82.95 4.15 6.82
CA GLN A 120 -83.20 5.55 6.47
C GLN A 120 -82.33 5.96 5.28
N ASN A 121 -82.87 6.69 4.31
CA ASN A 121 -82.24 7.05 3.03
C ASN A 121 -81.79 5.84 2.17
N ALA A 122 -82.21 4.62 2.48
CA ALA A 122 -81.77 3.43 1.74
C ALA A 122 -82.43 3.32 0.36
N SER A 123 -81.68 2.86 -0.64
CA SER A 123 -82.14 2.73 -2.04
C SER A 123 -81.98 1.31 -2.55
N ALA A 124 -83.08 0.59 -2.77
CA ALA A 124 -83.13 -0.75 -3.37
C ALA A 124 -83.78 -0.68 -4.77
N LEU A 125 -82.98 -0.85 -5.82
CA LEU A 125 -83.41 -0.72 -7.22
C LEU A 125 -83.21 -2.04 -7.98
N GLY A 126 -84.32 -2.67 -8.35
CA GLY A 126 -84.42 -3.90 -9.14
C GLY A 126 -84.97 -5.10 -8.36
N ALA A 127 -85.21 -6.21 -9.06
CA ALA A 127 -86.05 -7.30 -8.55
C ALA A 127 -85.36 -8.10 -7.42
N ASN A 128 -85.99 -8.11 -6.23
CA ASN A 128 -85.44 -8.65 -4.99
C ASN A 128 -84.11 -8.01 -4.53
N ALA A 129 -83.80 -6.78 -4.94
CA ALA A 129 -82.70 -6.00 -4.36
C ALA A 129 -83.04 -5.62 -2.90
N THR A 130 -82.06 -5.68 -2.00
CA THR A 130 -82.25 -5.42 -0.56
C THR A 130 -81.25 -4.39 -0.03
N ALA A 131 -81.73 -3.29 0.53
CA ALA A 131 -80.94 -2.25 1.19
C ALA A 131 -81.43 -2.07 2.65
N ASN A 132 -80.72 -2.67 3.60
CA ASN A 132 -81.13 -2.69 5.02
C ASN A 132 -80.43 -1.65 5.88
N GLY A 133 -79.20 -1.27 5.56
CA GLY A 133 -78.44 -0.27 6.32
C GLY A 133 -78.93 1.16 6.07
N GLU A 134 -78.74 2.04 7.05
CA GLU A 134 -78.90 3.49 6.87
C GLU A 134 -78.00 3.97 5.71
N SER A 135 -78.55 4.75 4.79
CA SER A 135 -77.90 5.22 3.55
C SER A 135 -77.35 4.10 2.64
N ALA A 136 -77.79 2.85 2.81
CA ALA A 136 -77.34 1.73 1.99
C ALA A 136 -77.95 1.77 0.59
N THR A 137 -77.17 1.41 -0.44
CA THR A 137 -77.59 1.42 -1.85
C THR A 137 -77.42 0.03 -2.46
N ALA A 138 -78.51 -0.60 -2.88
CA ALA A 138 -78.54 -1.90 -3.56
C ALA A 138 -79.18 -1.78 -4.95
N ILE A 139 -78.39 -1.87 -6.02
CA ILE A 139 -78.86 -1.72 -7.41
C ILE A 139 -78.58 -3.02 -8.19
N GLY A 140 -79.61 -3.82 -8.47
CA GLY A 140 -79.44 -5.10 -9.13
C GLY A 140 -80.65 -6.02 -8.98
N GLY A 141 -80.39 -7.28 -8.61
CA GLY A 141 -81.42 -8.28 -8.34
C GLY A 141 -80.83 -9.66 -8.11
N VAL A 142 -81.60 -10.70 -8.42
CA VAL A 142 -81.11 -12.10 -8.45
C VAL A 142 -80.22 -12.32 -9.67
N ALA A 143 -79.07 -12.97 -9.48
CA ALA A 143 -78.25 -13.49 -10.57
C ALA A 143 -77.64 -14.85 -10.22
N THR A 144 -77.35 -15.66 -11.23
CA THR A 144 -76.51 -16.86 -11.07
C THR A 144 -75.05 -16.43 -10.90
N VAL A 145 -74.44 -16.82 -9.79
CA VAL A 145 -73.03 -16.60 -9.46
C VAL A 145 -72.32 -17.95 -9.50
N TYR A 146 -71.21 -18.03 -10.23
CA TYR A 146 -70.37 -19.23 -10.27
C TYR A 146 -69.39 -19.24 -9.10
N GLU A 147 -69.08 -20.44 -8.60
CA GLU A 147 -68.11 -20.68 -7.54
C GLU A 147 -66.84 -21.28 -8.17
N TYR A 148 -65.66 -20.84 -7.72
CA TYR A 148 -64.37 -21.14 -8.33
C TYR A 148 -63.40 -21.83 -7.35
N ASP A 149 -62.45 -22.60 -7.86
CA ASP A 149 -61.32 -23.15 -7.09
C ASP A 149 -60.05 -22.27 -7.15
N ASP A 150 -59.00 -22.66 -6.42
CA ASP A 150 -57.72 -21.94 -6.31
C ASP A 150 -56.91 -21.83 -7.63
N ASP A 151 -57.29 -22.62 -8.64
CA ASP A 151 -56.75 -22.60 -10.01
C ASP A 151 -57.65 -21.78 -10.98
N GLY A 152 -58.84 -21.38 -10.55
CA GLY A 152 -59.79 -20.55 -11.30
C GLY A 152 -60.78 -21.32 -12.19
N PHE A 153 -60.99 -22.62 -11.95
CA PHE A 153 -62.04 -23.40 -12.62
C PHE A 153 -63.36 -23.31 -11.87
N ILE A 154 -64.48 -23.43 -12.61
CA ILE A 154 -65.83 -23.39 -12.03
C ILE A 154 -66.14 -24.75 -11.37
N VAL A 155 -66.36 -24.74 -10.06
CA VAL A 155 -66.74 -25.91 -9.25
C VAL A 155 -68.23 -25.95 -8.90
N GLY A 156 -68.93 -24.82 -8.99
CA GLY A 156 -70.33 -24.71 -8.60
C GLY A 156 -71.05 -23.48 -9.16
N SER A 157 -72.34 -23.36 -8.85
CA SER A 157 -73.12 -22.15 -9.13
C SER A 157 -74.35 -22.05 -8.21
N ARG A 158 -74.66 -20.83 -7.76
CA ARG A 158 -75.80 -20.50 -6.90
C ARG A 158 -76.61 -19.33 -7.48
N GLU A 159 -77.86 -19.16 -7.07
CA GLU A 159 -78.55 -17.87 -7.21
C GLU A 159 -78.22 -16.98 -6.00
N GLN A 160 -77.90 -15.71 -6.25
CA GLN A 160 -77.56 -14.73 -5.22
C GLN A 160 -78.32 -13.41 -5.46
N THR A 161 -78.83 -12.81 -4.39
CA THR A 161 -79.55 -11.52 -4.42
C THR A 161 -78.59 -10.35 -4.24
N THR A 162 -78.96 -9.16 -4.74
CA THR A 162 -78.19 -7.94 -4.50
C THR A 162 -78.53 -7.38 -3.13
N GLN A 163 -77.54 -7.26 -2.25
CA GLN A 163 -77.74 -6.97 -0.83
C GLN A 163 -76.74 -5.93 -0.32
N ALA A 164 -77.23 -4.79 0.19
CA ALA A 164 -76.47 -3.81 0.94
C ALA A 164 -77.00 -3.78 2.39
N LEU A 165 -76.30 -4.44 3.32
CA LEU A 165 -76.82 -4.68 4.68
C LEU A 165 -76.25 -3.72 5.72
N GLY A 166 -74.97 -3.33 5.60
CA GLY A 166 -74.31 -2.40 6.52
C GLY A 166 -74.69 -0.92 6.28
N THR A 167 -74.49 -0.09 7.31
CA THR A 167 -74.64 1.37 7.19
C THR A 167 -73.70 1.93 6.12
N ALA A 168 -74.25 2.73 5.22
CA ALA A 168 -73.60 3.28 4.02
C ALA A 168 -72.97 2.23 3.08
N ALA A 169 -73.41 0.96 3.16
CA ALA A 169 -72.94 -0.08 2.25
C ALA A 169 -73.50 0.11 0.82
N THR A 170 -72.71 -0.22 -0.20
CA THR A 170 -73.07 -0.03 -1.61
C THR A 170 -72.90 -1.34 -2.38
N ALA A 171 -74.00 -1.95 -2.84
CA ALA A 171 -74.03 -3.16 -3.67
C ALA A 171 -74.60 -2.85 -5.06
N ILE A 172 -73.81 -3.02 -6.13
CA ILE A 172 -74.24 -2.71 -7.51
C ILE A 172 -73.91 -3.88 -8.44
N GLY A 173 -74.93 -4.44 -9.10
CA GLY A 173 -74.83 -5.61 -9.96
C GLY A 173 -75.56 -6.82 -9.38
N GLY A 174 -76.03 -7.72 -10.24
CA GLY A 174 -76.81 -8.89 -9.82
C GLY A 174 -76.03 -9.79 -8.85
N GLY A 175 -76.63 -10.15 -7.73
CA GLY A 175 -75.95 -10.93 -6.68
C GLY A 175 -74.78 -10.23 -5.97
N ALA A 176 -74.57 -8.92 -6.13
CA ALA A 176 -73.53 -8.20 -5.39
C ALA A 176 -73.89 -8.07 -3.90
N GLN A 177 -72.94 -8.32 -3.01
CA GLN A 177 -73.15 -8.34 -1.55
C GLN A 177 -72.20 -7.39 -0.83
N ALA A 178 -72.73 -6.32 -0.23
CA ALA A 178 -72.01 -5.40 0.64
C ALA A 178 -72.59 -5.53 2.06
N LEU A 179 -71.99 -6.39 2.87
CA LEU A 179 -72.62 -6.90 4.09
C LEU A 179 -72.37 -6.01 5.32
N ASP A 180 -71.19 -5.38 5.39
CA ASP A 180 -70.71 -4.66 6.57
C ASP A 180 -70.69 -3.13 6.39
N PRO A 181 -70.60 -2.33 7.48
CA PRO A 181 -70.59 -0.87 7.38
C PRO A 181 -69.49 -0.33 6.47
N LEU A 182 -69.83 0.67 5.65
CA LEU A 182 -68.96 1.29 4.64
C LEU A 182 -68.44 0.33 3.54
N SER A 183 -68.94 -0.91 3.47
CA SER A 183 -68.50 -1.86 2.44
C SER A 183 -69.06 -1.53 1.05
N THR A 184 -68.29 -1.80 -0.01
CA THR A 184 -68.67 -1.50 -1.40
C THR A 184 -68.42 -2.72 -2.30
N ALA A 185 -69.48 -3.30 -2.85
CA ALA A 185 -69.43 -4.43 -3.78
C ALA A 185 -70.04 -4.03 -5.14
N VAL A 186 -69.23 -4.00 -6.20
CA VAL A 186 -69.63 -3.53 -7.53
C VAL A 186 -69.21 -4.54 -8.61
N GLY A 187 -70.21 -5.23 -9.17
CA GLY A 187 -70.06 -6.27 -10.18
C GLY A 187 -70.86 -7.52 -9.84
N THR A 188 -71.28 -8.28 -10.86
CA THR A 188 -72.08 -9.49 -10.67
C THR A 188 -71.36 -10.49 -9.76
N GLY A 189 -72.04 -10.91 -8.68
CA GLY A 189 -71.50 -11.85 -7.69
C GLY A 189 -70.29 -11.36 -6.90
N SER A 190 -70.00 -10.06 -6.87
CA SER A 190 -68.99 -9.46 -5.98
C SER A 190 -69.43 -9.53 -4.52
N SER A 191 -68.47 -9.60 -3.59
CA SER A 191 -68.75 -9.71 -2.15
C SER A 191 -67.75 -8.90 -1.31
N ALA A 192 -68.26 -8.04 -0.44
CA ALA A 192 -67.51 -7.25 0.52
C ALA A 192 -68.07 -7.49 1.93
N THR A 193 -67.31 -8.22 2.75
CA THR A 193 -67.73 -8.75 4.07
C THR A 193 -66.78 -8.33 5.19
N GLY A 194 -66.28 -7.10 5.11
CA GLY A 194 -65.43 -6.46 6.11
C GLY A 194 -65.71 -4.96 6.16
N VAL A 195 -65.50 -4.34 7.31
CA VAL A 195 -65.76 -2.91 7.52
C VAL A 195 -64.90 -2.08 6.58
N GLN A 196 -65.51 -1.14 5.85
CA GLN A 196 -64.83 -0.28 4.87
C GLN A 196 -64.14 -1.04 3.71
N SER A 197 -64.47 -2.32 3.49
CA SER A 197 -63.88 -3.13 2.40
C SER A 197 -64.51 -2.84 1.03
N THR A 198 -63.74 -2.98 -0.05
CA THR A 198 -64.16 -2.65 -1.43
C THR A 198 -63.85 -3.79 -2.39
N ALA A 199 -64.88 -4.35 -3.04
CA ALA A 199 -64.79 -5.38 -4.06
C ALA A 199 -65.38 -4.88 -5.39
N LEU A 200 -64.53 -4.61 -6.39
CA LEU A 200 -64.89 -4.04 -7.70
C LEU A 200 -64.51 -5.00 -8.84
N GLY A 201 -65.48 -5.76 -9.34
CA GLY A 201 -65.31 -6.68 -10.47
C GLY A 201 -66.32 -7.82 -10.49
N TYR A 202 -66.31 -8.61 -11.57
CA TYR A 202 -67.04 -9.88 -11.59
C TYR A 202 -66.44 -10.83 -10.55
N HIS A 203 -67.24 -11.23 -9.57
CA HIS A 203 -66.83 -12.12 -8.48
C HIS A 203 -65.53 -11.67 -7.76
N ALA A 204 -65.35 -10.36 -7.58
CA ALA A 204 -64.34 -9.81 -6.68
C ALA A 204 -64.74 -10.04 -5.22
N GLN A 205 -63.80 -10.36 -4.33
CA GLN A 205 -64.07 -10.76 -2.94
C GLN A 205 -63.14 -10.09 -1.93
N THR A 206 -63.70 -9.55 -0.85
CA THR A 206 -62.94 -9.03 0.30
C THR A 206 -63.53 -9.51 1.63
N PHE A 207 -62.71 -10.22 2.42
CA PHE A 207 -63.16 -10.92 3.65
C PHE A 207 -62.78 -10.25 4.97
N GLN A 208 -62.06 -9.13 4.95
CA GLN A 208 -61.51 -8.47 6.15
C GLN A 208 -61.64 -6.95 6.08
N ASP A 209 -61.48 -6.28 7.22
CA ASP A 209 -61.58 -4.83 7.35
C ASP A 209 -60.56 -4.09 6.48
N GLY A 210 -61.01 -3.02 5.81
CA GLY A 210 -60.21 -2.18 4.92
C GLY A 210 -59.65 -2.85 3.67
N ALA A 211 -59.98 -4.12 3.41
CA ALA A 211 -59.51 -4.89 2.26
C ALA A 211 -60.04 -4.31 0.93
N THR A 212 -59.22 -4.31 -0.13
CA THR A 212 -59.57 -3.75 -1.44
C THR A 212 -59.25 -4.71 -2.59
N ALA A 213 -60.27 -5.32 -3.20
CA ALA A 213 -60.18 -6.17 -4.39
C ALA A 213 -60.71 -5.43 -5.64
N VAL A 214 -59.90 -5.34 -6.70
CA VAL A 214 -60.25 -4.66 -7.96
C VAL A 214 -59.85 -5.51 -9.17
N GLY A 215 -60.81 -6.20 -9.77
CA GLY A 215 -60.60 -7.10 -10.91
C GLY A 215 -61.58 -8.26 -10.92
N GLY A 216 -61.70 -8.94 -12.07
CA GLY A 216 -62.43 -10.21 -12.14
C GLY A 216 -61.69 -11.30 -11.35
N LEU A 217 -62.39 -12.04 -10.49
CA LEU A 217 -61.79 -13.06 -9.61
C LEU A 217 -60.66 -12.52 -8.70
N SER A 218 -60.65 -11.23 -8.37
CA SER A 218 -59.69 -10.67 -7.41
C SER A 218 -60.14 -10.93 -5.97
N GLU A 219 -59.21 -11.36 -5.11
CA GLU A 219 -59.53 -11.82 -3.75
C GLU A 219 -58.59 -11.21 -2.71
N VAL A 220 -59.16 -10.73 -1.59
CA VAL A 220 -58.39 -10.32 -0.41
C VAL A 220 -58.92 -11.02 0.85
N SER A 221 -58.06 -11.82 1.49
CA SER A 221 -58.36 -12.49 2.77
C SER A 221 -57.60 -11.94 3.97
N GLY A 222 -56.65 -11.01 3.77
CA GLY A 222 -55.91 -10.32 4.83
C GLY A 222 -56.47 -8.93 5.16
N ALA A 223 -56.38 -8.52 6.42
CA ALA A 223 -56.80 -7.19 6.86
C ALA A 223 -55.94 -6.10 6.21
N LEU A 224 -56.58 -5.01 5.75
CA LEU A 224 -55.96 -3.92 4.97
C LEU A 224 -55.19 -4.39 3.71
N GLY A 225 -55.46 -5.61 3.23
CA GLY A 225 -54.86 -6.13 2.00
C GLY A 225 -55.43 -5.47 0.74
N THR A 226 -54.65 -5.46 -0.35
CA THR A 226 -55.04 -4.87 -1.64
C THR A 226 -54.72 -5.84 -2.78
N ALA A 227 -55.72 -6.26 -3.55
CA ALA A 227 -55.57 -7.09 -4.76
C ALA A 227 -56.10 -6.34 -5.99
N VAL A 228 -55.24 -6.07 -6.98
CA VAL A 228 -55.62 -5.33 -8.21
C VAL A 228 -55.20 -6.10 -9.46
N GLY A 229 -56.15 -6.58 -10.25
CA GLY A 229 -55.90 -7.40 -11.44
C GLY A 229 -56.80 -8.64 -11.52
N TYR A 230 -56.82 -9.28 -12.69
CA TYR A 230 -57.61 -10.50 -12.87
C TYR A 230 -56.95 -11.68 -12.12
N GLY A 231 -57.68 -12.34 -11.22
CA GLY A 231 -57.13 -13.44 -10.41
C GLY A 231 -56.00 -13.03 -9.45
N SER A 232 -55.89 -11.76 -9.07
CA SER A 232 -54.92 -11.32 -8.05
C SER A 232 -55.41 -11.69 -6.65
N ARG A 233 -54.49 -12.11 -5.78
CA ARG A 233 -54.80 -12.59 -4.43
C ARG A 233 -53.87 -12.00 -3.37
N ALA A 234 -54.43 -11.24 -2.43
CA ALA A 234 -53.71 -10.72 -1.26
C ALA A 234 -54.23 -11.41 0.00
N ALA A 235 -53.52 -12.45 0.45
CA ALA A 235 -54.02 -13.35 1.50
C ALA A 235 -53.50 -13.02 2.91
N GLY A 236 -52.36 -12.34 3.02
CA GLY A 236 -51.80 -11.90 4.30
C GLY A 236 -52.22 -10.46 4.67
N ASP A 237 -52.17 -10.13 5.96
CA ASP A 237 -52.47 -8.77 6.42
C ASP A 237 -51.47 -7.76 5.83
N TYR A 238 -51.96 -6.57 5.46
CA TYR A 238 -51.20 -5.52 4.75
C TYR A 238 -50.61 -5.95 3.39
N ALA A 239 -50.95 -7.15 2.87
CA ALA A 239 -50.39 -7.65 1.62
C ALA A 239 -50.94 -6.90 0.39
N THR A 240 -50.08 -6.61 -0.58
CA THR A 240 -50.42 -5.92 -1.83
C THR A 240 -50.11 -6.81 -3.03
N ALA A 241 -51.13 -7.31 -3.72
CA ALA A 241 -51.04 -8.02 -4.99
C ALA A 241 -51.50 -7.12 -6.14
N THR A 242 -50.68 -6.91 -7.18
CA THR A 242 -51.05 -6.07 -8.35
C THR A 242 -50.59 -6.69 -9.66
N GLY A 243 -51.48 -7.29 -10.43
CA GLY A 243 -51.18 -7.95 -11.69
C GLY A 243 -52.08 -9.16 -11.95
N ILE A 244 -52.08 -9.68 -13.18
CA ILE A 244 -52.81 -10.91 -13.51
C ILE A 244 -52.16 -12.07 -12.76
N GLY A 245 -52.92 -12.78 -11.93
CA GLY A 245 -52.42 -13.92 -11.14
C GLY A 245 -51.38 -13.58 -10.06
N ALA A 246 -51.19 -12.30 -9.71
CA ALA A 246 -50.26 -11.89 -8.65
C ALA A 246 -50.72 -12.42 -7.28
N ARG A 247 -49.81 -13.03 -6.50
CA ARG A 247 -50.10 -13.68 -5.21
C ARG A 247 -49.20 -13.12 -4.10
N ALA A 248 -49.79 -12.39 -3.15
CA ALA A 248 -49.13 -11.83 -1.97
C ALA A 248 -49.69 -12.55 -0.72
N THR A 249 -49.00 -13.59 -0.24
CA THR A 249 -49.62 -14.62 0.63
C THR A 249 -49.21 -14.57 2.10
N ALA A 250 -48.25 -13.70 2.47
CA ALA A 250 -47.82 -13.51 3.86
C ALA A 250 -47.98 -12.06 4.30
N THR A 251 -47.90 -11.81 5.61
CA THR A 251 -48.04 -10.46 6.18
C THR A 251 -47.00 -9.49 5.60
N SER A 252 -47.41 -8.24 5.36
CA SER A 252 -46.60 -7.15 4.80
C SER A 252 -46.01 -7.39 3.41
N THR A 253 -46.54 -8.35 2.63
CA THR A 253 -45.95 -8.69 1.32
C THR A 253 -46.35 -7.78 0.17
N VAL A 254 -45.49 -7.66 -0.85
CA VAL A 254 -45.78 -6.92 -2.09
C VAL A 254 -45.49 -7.81 -3.30
N ALA A 255 -46.52 -8.23 -4.03
CA ALA A 255 -46.41 -8.99 -5.28
C ALA A 255 -46.93 -8.16 -6.46
N MET A 256 -46.07 -7.77 -7.41
CA MET A 256 -46.46 -6.92 -8.55
C MET A 256 -46.03 -7.49 -9.90
N GLY A 257 -46.99 -7.60 -10.82
CA GLY A 257 -46.86 -8.09 -12.19
C GLY A 257 -47.38 -9.52 -12.39
N MET A 258 -47.24 -10.06 -13.61
CA MET A 258 -47.91 -11.30 -14.01
C MET A 258 -47.34 -12.51 -13.26
N ASN A 259 -48.19 -13.20 -12.51
CA ASN A 259 -47.87 -14.36 -11.66
C ASN A 259 -46.72 -14.10 -10.66
N ALA A 260 -46.50 -12.84 -10.25
CA ALA A 260 -45.53 -12.51 -9.21
C ALA A 260 -45.97 -13.12 -7.85
N LEU A 261 -45.03 -13.67 -7.09
CA LEU A 261 -45.30 -14.39 -5.83
C LEU A 261 -44.46 -13.80 -4.69
N ALA A 262 -45.11 -13.20 -3.70
CA ALA A 262 -44.47 -12.80 -2.44
C ALA A 262 -45.08 -13.62 -1.30
N SER A 263 -44.30 -14.55 -0.74
CA SER A 263 -44.80 -15.55 0.23
C SER A 263 -43.98 -15.67 1.52
N GLY A 264 -42.82 -15.00 1.61
CA GLY A 264 -42.14 -14.79 2.89
C GLY A 264 -42.70 -13.55 3.59
N THR A 265 -42.76 -13.51 4.92
CA THR A 265 -43.17 -12.30 5.66
C THR A 265 -42.29 -11.11 5.28
N ASP A 266 -42.87 -9.92 5.12
CA ASP A 266 -42.18 -8.68 4.73
C ASP A 266 -41.44 -8.76 3.36
N SER A 267 -41.78 -9.73 2.50
CA SER A 267 -41.11 -9.93 1.20
C SER A 267 -41.71 -9.14 0.04
N VAL A 268 -40.87 -8.82 -0.95
CA VAL A 268 -41.22 -7.98 -2.11
C VAL A 268 -40.83 -8.71 -3.41
N ALA A 269 -41.83 -9.06 -4.24
CA ALA A 269 -41.66 -9.67 -5.56
C ALA A 269 -42.27 -8.78 -6.65
N ILE A 270 -41.44 -8.14 -7.48
CA ILE A 270 -41.87 -7.20 -8.52
C ILE A 270 -41.29 -7.64 -9.86
N GLY A 271 -42.13 -8.12 -10.77
CA GLY A 271 -41.72 -8.61 -12.08
C GLY A 271 -42.78 -9.47 -12.76
N GLY A 272 -42.36 -10.37 -13.64
CA GLY A 272 -43.24 -11.28 -14.34
C GLY A 272 -42.53 -12.58 -14.73
N VAL A 273 -43.03 -13.24 -15.76
CA VAL A 273 -42.46 -14.49 -16.29
C VAL A 273 -41.20 -14.22 -17.12
N SER A 274 -40.13 -14.99 -16.91
CA SER A 274 -38.94 -15.06 -17.77
C SER A 274 -39.01 -16.26 -18.72
N THR A 275 -38.70 -16.00 -19.99
CA THR A 275 -38.47 -17.05 -21.00
C THR A 275 -37.01 -17.51 -21.02
N ALA A 276 -36.16 -16.93 -20.16
CA ALA A 276 -34.76 -17.37 -19.97
C ALA A 276 -34.69 -18.79 -19.41
N ALA A 277 -35.57 -19.13 -18.46
CA ALA A 277 -35.66 -20.49 -17.93
C ALA A 277 -36.09 -21.48 -19.03
N GLU A 278 -37.11 -21.14 -19.84
CA GLU A 278 -37.54 -21.94 -20.99
C GLU A 278 -36.42 -22.13 -22.02
N SER A 279 -35.65 -21.06 -22.28
CA SER A 279 -34.48 -21.07 -23.17
C SER A 279 -33.33 -21.95 -22.65
N ALA A 280 -33.35 -22.28 -21.36
CA ALA A 280 -32.44 -23.22 -20.70
C ALA A 280 -33.06 -24.61 -20.44
N GLY A 281 -34.30 -24.86 -20.91
CA GLY A 281 -35.02 -26.13 -20.73
C GLY A 281 -35.73 -26.30 -19.38
N ASN A 282 -35.82 -25.24 -18.58
CA ASN A 282 -36.50 -25.22 -17.28
C ASN A 282 -37.89 -24.58 -17.39
N SER A 283 -38.75 -24.81 -16.38
CA SER A 283 -40.05 -24.13 -16.24
C SER A 283 -39.87 -22.61 -16.21
N ALA A 284 -40.75 -21.87 -16.91
CA ALA A 284 -40.71 -20.41 -17.00
C ALA A 284 -40.66 -19.74 -15.61
N GLY A 285 -39.65 -18.90 -15.37
CA GLY A 285 -39.38 -18.35 -14.05
C GLY A 285 -40.31 -17.18 -13.73
N ILE A 286 -41.09 -17.26 -12.65
CA ILE A 286 -41.82 -16.09 -12.11
C ILE A 286 -40.93 -15.25 -11.20
N ALA A 287 -41.27 -13.97 -11.05
CA ALA A 287 -40.74 -13.12 -9.99
C ALA A 287 -41.24 -13.64 -8.62
N ALA A 288 -40.35 -14.16 -7.78
CA ALA A 288 -40.72 -14.85 -6.54
C ALA A 288 -39.83 -14.46 -5.35
N ALA A 289 -40.43 -13.98 -4.27
CA ALA A 289 -39.76 -13.73 -3.00
C ALA A 289 -40.42 -14.60 -1.92
N THR A 290 -39.75 -15.70 -1.55
CA THR A 290 -40.32 -16.74 -0.67
C THR A 290 -39.67 -16.79 0.71
N GLY A 291 -38.46 -16.24 0.86
CA GLY A 291 -37.81 -16.04 2.15
C GLY A 291 -38.29 -14.77 2.87
N VAL A 292 -38.21 -14.78 4.21
CA VAL A 292 -38.60 -13.65 5.08
C VAL A 292 -37.73 -12.44 4.77
N GLY A 293 -38.35 -11.27 4.52
CA GLY A 293 -37.66 -10.05 4.11
C GLY A 293 -36.95 -10.15 2.75
N GLY A 294 -37.23 -11.18 1.95
CA GLY A 294 -36.60 -11.38 0.64
C GLY A 294 -37.09 -10.38 -0.41
N VAL A 295 -36.20 -9.95 -1.31
CA VAL A 295 -36.50 -8.98 -2.38
C VAL A 295 -36.18 -9.59 -3.74
N ALA A 296 -37.19 -9.73 -4.60
CA ALA A 296 -37.05 -10.18 -5.99
C ALA A 296 -37.56 -9.10 -6.96
N LEU A 297 -36.68 -8.49 -7.75
CA LEU A 297 -37.01 -7.42 -8.70
C LEU A 297 -36.53 -7.77 -10.12
N GLY A 298 -37.46 -8.11 -10.99
CA GLY A 298 -37.20 -8.48 -12.39
C GLY A 298 -38.03 -9.68 -12.83
N ALA A 299 -38.26 -9.83 -14.13
CA ALA A 299 -38.94 -11.02 -14.65
C ALA A 299 -38.08 -12.27 -14.41
N GLY A 300 -38.67 -13.28 -13.78
CA GLY A 300 -37.99 -14.47 -13.30
C GLY A 300 -36.93 -14.25 -12.22
N ALA A 301 -36.93 -13.12 -11.51
CA ALA A 301 -36.06 -12.95 -10.35
C ALA A 301 -36.54 -13.81 -9.17
N GLN A 302 -35.67 -14.57 -8.52
CA GLN A 302 -36.06 -15.42 -7.38
C GLN A 302 -35.21 -15.18 -6.14
N SER A 303 -35.85 -14.88 -5.02
CA SER A 303 -35.22 -14.67 -3.71
C SER A 303 -35.80 -15.66 -2.69
N GLN A 304 -35.16 -16.82 -2.56
CA GLN A 304 -35.63 -17.90 -1.69
C GLN A 304 -34.93 -17.94 -0.32
N GLY A 305 -33.86 -17.15 -0.12
CA GLY A 305 -33.22 -16.93 1.18
C GLY A 305 -33.91 -15.86 2.02
N ASN A 306 -33.75 -15.92 3.34
CA ASN A 306 -34.20 -14.85 4.25
C ASN A 306 -33.26 -13.63 4.14
N TYR A 307 -33.82 -12.43 4.10
CA TYR A 307 -33.12 -11.16 3.87
C TYR A 307 -32.31 -11.11 2.56
N ALA A 308 -32.57 -12.05 1.64
CA ALA A 308 -31.87 -12.16 0.38
C ALA A 308 -32.37 -11.14 -0.65
N ILE A 309 -31.52 -10.80 -1.62
CA ILE A 309 -31.75 -9.75 -2.61
C ILE A 309 -31.44 -10.28 -4.00
N ALA A 310 -32.45 -10.43 -4.86
CA ALA A 310 -32.36 -10.87 -6.25
C ALA A 310 -32.87 -9.78 -7.21
N LEU A 311 -31.96 -9.02 -7.85
CA LEU A 311 -32.31 -7.88 -8.70
C LEU A 311 -31.79 -8.07 -10.13
N GLY A 312 -32.70 -8.26 -11.10
CA GLY A 312 -32.39 -8.39 -12.52
C GLY A 312 -33.25 -9.41 -13.24
N TYR A 313 -33.20 -9.41 -14.58
CA TYR A 313 -33.82 -10.45 -15.38
C TYR A 313 -33.20 -11.81 -15.03
N ASN A 314 -34.01 -12.77 -14.58
CA ASN A 314 -33.56 -14.11 -14.20
C ASN A 314 -32.47 -14.14 -13.10
N ALA A 315 -32.38 -13.12 -12.24
CA ALA A 315 -31.44 -13.06 -11.10
C ALA A 315 -31.94 -13.96 -9.96
N ASN A 316 -31.09 -14.82 -9.40
CA ASN A 316 -31.53 -15.83 -8.43
C ASN A 316 -30.67 -15.90 -7.16
N VAL A 317 -31.34 -16.03 -6.02
CA VAL A 317 -30.80 -16.54 -4.75
C VAL A 317 -31.52 -17.83 -4.40
N PHE A 318 -30.83 -18.96 -4.56
CA PHE A 318 -31.32 -20.31 -4.25
C PHE A 318 -30.56 -20.89 -3.05
N PRO A 319 -31.20 -21.55 -2.07
CA PRO A 319 -30.48 -22.39 -1.11
C PRO A 319 -30.08 -23.72 -1.75
N ASN A 320 -28.79 -24.00 -1.87
CA ASN A 320 -28.27 -25.33 -2.24
C ASN A 320 -27.95 -26.25 -1.04
N MET A 321 -28.12 -25.74 0.19
CA MET A 321 -27.79 -26.41 1.46
C MET A 321 -28.89 -26.19 2.51
N GLU A 322 -28.83 -26.93 3.62
CA GLU A 322 -29.88 -26.96 4.66
C GLU A 322 -30.03 -25.66 5.46
N SER A 323 -29.03 -24.76 5.43
CA SER A 323 -29.18 -23.38 5.86
C SER A 323 -29.78 -22.54 4.73
N ASN A 324 -30.89 -21.84 5.03
CA ASN A 324 -31.42 -20.81 4.14
C ASN A 324 -30.30 -19.86 3.71
N ALA A 325 -30.29 -19.39 2.46
CA ALA A 325 -29.30 -18.45 1.94
C ALA A 325 -29.48 -17.04 2.55
N VAL A 326 -29.18 -16.89 3.83
CA VAL A 326 -29.33 -15.64 4.60
C VAL A 326 -28.36 -14.57 4.12
N ASP A 327 -28.87 -13.35 4.03
CA ASP A 327 -28.13 -12.13 3.67
C ASP A 327 -27.43 -12.20 2.29
N SER A 328 -27.85 -13.14 1.44
CA SER A 328 -27.23 -13.39 0.12
C SER A 328 -27.80 -12.48 -0.97
N VAL A 329 -26.92 -11.94 -1.82
CA VAL A 329 -27.20 -10.91 -2.81
C VAL A 329 -26.87 -11.43 -4.21
N ALA A 330 -27.79 -11.29 -5.17
CA ALA A 330 -27.61 -11.57 -6.60
C ALA A 330 -28.17 -10.41 -7.44
N ILE A 331 -27.31 -9.61 -8.06
CA ILE A 331 -27.67 -8.40 -8.80
C ILE A 331 -27.07 -8.45 -10.20
N GLY A 332 -27.92 -8.53 -11.22
CA GLY A 332 -27.54 -8.58 -12.64
C GLY A 332 -28.36 -9.58 -13.44
N HIS A 333 -28.30 -9.47 -14.77
CA HIS A 333 -28.93 -10.46 -15.66
C HIS A 333 -28.35 -11.86 -15.40
N SER A 334 -29.21 -12.81 -15.02
CA SER A 334 -28.82 -14.19 -14.71
C SER A 334 -27.67 -14.31 -13.69
N ALA A 335 -27.57 -13.37 -12.73
CA ALA A 335 -26.71 -13.52 -11.56
C ALA A 335 -27.24 -14.64 -10.64
N GLY A 336 -26.36 -15.39 -9.97
CA GLY A 336 -26.75 -16.56 -9.18
C GLY A 336 -25.94 -16.72 -7.90
N SER A 337 -26.61 -16.56 -6.76
CA SER A 337 -26.05 -16.79 -5.42
C SER A 337 -26.69 -18.04 -4.82
N PHE A 338 -25.88 -19.07 -4.53
CA PHE A 338 -26.39 -20.41 -4.21
C PHE A 338 -26.19 -20.85 -2.75
N ALA A 339 -25.42 -20.08 -1.95
CA ALA A 339 -25.07 -20.39 -0.57
C ALA A 339 -25.31 -19.17 0.36
N PRO A 340 -25.27 -19.33 1.70
CA PRO A 340 -25.42 -18.22 2.64
C PRO A 340 -24.31 -17.16 2.55
N HIS A 341 -24.65 -15.92 2.92
CA HIS A 341 -23.75 -14.77 2.98
C HIS A 341 -22.97 -14.48 1.69
N THR A 342 -23.52 -14.88 0.53
CA THR A 342 -22.86 -14.73 -0.78
C THR A 342 -23.20 -13.41 -1.46
N VAL A 343 -22.28 -12.89 -2.27
CA VAL A 343 -22.50 -11.71 -3.11
C VAL A 343 -22.21 -12.08 -4.56
N SER A 344 -23.16 -11.84 -5.46
CA SER A 344 -23.02 -11.97 -6.92
C SER A 344 -23.46 -10.66 -7.58
N LEU A 345 -22.54 -9.89 -8.15
CA LEU A 345 -22.82 -8.57 -8.76
C LEU A 345 -22.27 -8.49 -10.18
N GLY A 346 -23.15 -8.66 -11.16
CA GLY A 346 -22.84 -8.60 -12.59
C GLY A 346 -23.65 -9.58 -13.42
N ALA A 347 -23.69 -9.40 -14.74
CA ALA A 347 -24.38 -10.33 -15.63
C ALA A 347 -23.66 -11.69 -15.63
N HIS A 348 -24.38 -12.76 -15.28
CA HIS A 348 -23.84 -14.10 -15.04
C HIS A 348 -22.77 -14.19 -13.94
N ALA A 349 -22.73 -13.24 -12.98
CA ALA A 349 -21.93 -13.40 -11.76
C ALA A 349 -22.46 -14.56 -10.91
N LEU A 350 -21.58 -15.41 -10.37
CA LEU A 350 -21.99 -16.61 -9.65
C LEU A 350 -21.15 -16.87 -8.38
N SER A 351 -21.82 -17.04 -7.25
CA SER A 351 -21.21 -17.40 -5.96
C SER A 351 -21.89 -18.66 -5.41
N ALA A 352 -21.12 -19.76 -5.29
CA ALA A 352 -21.66 -21.09 -5.00
C ALA A 352 -21.29 -21.67 -3.62
N GLY A 353 -20.23 -21.18 -2.98
CA GLY A 353 -19.84 -21.54 -1.60
C GLY A 353 -20.14 -20.43 -0.60
N GLU A 354 -20.24 -20.79 0.69
CA GLU A 354 -20.56 -19.88 1.78
C GLU A 354 -19.58 -18.69 1.85
N GLY A 355 -20.11 -17.47 2.04
CA GLY A 355 -19.30 -16.25 2.06
C GLY A 355 -18.66 -15.87 0.71
N GLY A 356 -18.97 -16.58 -0.38
CA GLY A 356 -18.40 -16.34 -1.70
C GLY A 356 -18.79 -14.99 -2.31
N VAL A 357 -17.82 -14.26 -2.86
CA VAL A 357 -18.00 -12.92 -3.45
C VAL A 357 -17.56 -12.91 -4.91
N ALA A 358 -18.52 -12.84 -5.83
CA ALA A 358 -18.31 -12.74 -7.28
C ALA A 358 -18.82 -11.40 -7.81
N ILE A 359 -17.92 -10.56 -8.32
CA ILE A 359 -18.24 -9.20 -8.80
C ILE A 359 -17.63 -8.98 -10.17
N GLY A 360 -18.46 -8.96 -11.21
CA GLY A 360 -18.05 -8.84 -12.61
C GLY A 360 -19.01 -9.55 -13.57
N GLN A 361 -18.88 -9.28 -14.86
CA GLN A 361 -19.58 -10.08 -15.87
C GLN A 361 -18.91 -11.46 -15.96
N ALA A 362 -19.69 -12.53 -15.74
CA ALA A 362 -19.18 -13.90 -15.62
C ALA A 362 -17.99 -14.09 -14.65
N SER A 363 -17.99 -13.38 -13.53
CA SER A 363 -17.12 -13.69 -12.39
C SER A 363 -17.67 -14.88 -11.61
N THR A 364 -16.83 -15.80 -11.16
CA THR A 364 -17.27 -16.99 -10.40
C THR A 364 -16.44 -17.28 -9.15
N ALA A 365 -17.10 -17.30 -7.99
CA ALA A 365 -16.57 -17.77 -6.71
C ALA A 365 -17.21 -19.13 -6.39
N TRP A 366 -16.48 -20.23 -6.63
CA TRP A 366 -17.06 -21.59 -6.58
C TRP A 366 -17.19 -22.17 -5.17
N THR A 367 -16.17 -21.97 -4.33
CA THR A 367 -16.00 -22.61 -3.02
C THR A 367 -16.18 -21.62 -1.86
N ALA A 368 -16.22 -22.12 -0.62
CA ALA A 368 -16.37 -21.26 0.54
C ALA A 368 -15.21 -20.25 0.66
N ASN A 369 -15.52 -19.06 1.18
CA ASN A 369 -14.57 -17.95 1.38
C ASN A 369 -13.86 -17.44 0.10
N SER A 370 -14.30 -17.86 -1.10
CA SER A 370 -13.73 -17.44 -2.38
C SER A 370 -14.10 -16.00 -2.75
N VAL A 371 -13.15 -15.25 -3.33
CA VAL A 371 -13.37 -13.89 -3.86
C VAL A 371 -12.95 -13.83 -5.33
N ALA A 372 -13.86 -13.42 -6.21
CA ALA A 372 -13.68 -13.26 -7.66
C ALA A 372 -14.17 -11.87 -8.11
N LEU A 373 -13.27 -10.88 -8.13
CA LEU A 373 -13.57 -9.48 -8.48
C LEU A 373 -12.94 -9.09 -9.83
N GLY A 374 -13.73 -9.17 -10.90
CA GLY A 374 -13.36 -8.83 -12.28
C GLY A 374 -14.17 -9.60 -13.31
N ALA A 375 -14.38 -9.05 -14.50
CA ALA A 375 -15.07 -9.77 -15.58
C ALA A 375 -14.28 -11.03 -15.98
N GLY A 376 -14.92 -12.21 -15.95
CA GLY A 376 -14.26 -13.50 -16.17
C GLY A 376 -13.24 -13.92 -15.09
N SER A 377 -13.26 -13.30 -13.89
CA SER A 377 -12.42 -13.76 -12.78
C SER A 377 -12.97 -15.04 -12.15
N VAL A 378 -12.11 -15.98 -11.74
CA VAL A 378 -12.54 -17.30 -11.25
C VAL A 378 -11.65 -17.85 -10.13
N THR A 379 -12.24 -18.52 -9.15
CA THR A 379 -11.52 -19.26 -8.09
C THR A 379 -11.57 -20.79 -8.33
N SER A 380 -10.79 -21.55 -7.57
CA SER A 380 -10.77 -23.02 -7.61
C SER A 380 -12.18 -23.62 -7.46
N MET A 381 -12.45 -24.69 -8.21
CA MET A 381 -13.69 -25.47 -8.04
C MET A 381 -13.60 -26.52 -6.92
N PHE A 382 -12.39 -26.76 -6.39
CA PHE A 382 -12.09 -27.89 -5.52
C PHE A 382 -11.46 -27.49 -4.18
N HIS A 383 -10.96 -26.25 -4.07
CA HIS A 383 -10.30 -25.72 -2.88
C HIS A 383 -10.91 -24.37 -2.45
N GLU A 384 -10.98 -24.13 -1.15
CA GLU A 384 -11.56 -22.92 -0.53
C GLU A 384 -10.58 -21.73 -0.53
N SER A 385 -11.06 -20.56 -0.10
CA SER A 385 -10.25 -19.35 0.18
C SER A 385 -9.50 -18.72 -1.01
N GLY A 386 -9.78 -19.14 -2.24
CA GLY A 386 -9.17 -18.57 -3.45
C GLY A 386 -9.53 -17.09 -3.65
N THR A 387 -8.55 -16.25 -3.99
CA THR A 387 -8.74 -14.80 -4.25
C THR A 387 -8.27 -14.42 -5.65
N ALA A 388 -9.20 -14.10 -6.55
CA ALA A 388 -8.97 -13.67 -7.93
C ALA A 388 -9.44 -12.21 -8.12
N LEU A 389 -8.51 -11.29 -8.33
CA LEU A 389 -8.74 -9.84 -8.42
C LEU A 389 -8.22 -9.29 -9.76
N GLY A 390 -9.13 -8.97 -10.67
CA GLY A 390 -8.85 -8.46 -12.01
C GLY A 390 -9.56 -9.28 -13.09
N ALA A 391 -9.90 -8.65 -14.22
CA ALA A 391 -10.59 -9.36 -15.29
C ALA A 391 -9.72 -10.50 -15.87
N ASN A 392 -10.34 -11.65 -16.11
CA ASN A 392 -9.70 -12.92 -16.50
C ASN A 392 -8.64 -13.46 -15.52
N SER A 393 -8.58 -12.97 -14.27
CA SER A 393 -7.71 -13.55 -13.23
C SER A 393 -8.22 -14.92 -12.78
N ALA A 394 -7.33 -15.83 -12.40
CA ALA A 394 -7.73 -17.16 -11.93
C ALA A 394 -6.91 -17.66 -10.75
N ALA A 395 -7.57 -18.01 -9.65
CA ALA A 395 -6.97 -18.53 -8.42
C ALA A 395 -7.33 -20.01 -8.22
N ASN A 396 -6.72 -20.89 -9.03
CA ASN A 396 -7.06 -22.31 -9.11
C ASN A 396 -6.14 -23.14 -8.20
N GLY A 397 -6.22 -22.97 -6.87
CA GLY A 397 -5.39 -23.72 -5.92
C GLY A 397 -5.74 -23.41 -4.45
N ILE A 398 -5.18 -24.20 -3.52
CA ILE A 398 -5.36 -24.03 -2.07
C ILE A 398 -4.77 -22.69 -1.62
N ASP A 399 -5.57 -21.83 -0.99
CA ASP A 399 -5.17 -20.48 -0.53
C ASP A 399 -4.53 -19.61 -1.64
N ALA A 400 -4.91 -19.85 -2.89
CA ALA A 400 -4.35 -19.20 -4.07
C ALA A 400 -4.78 -17.72 -4.17
N THR A 401 -3.84 -16.83 -4.49
CA THR A 401 -4.12 -15.39 -4.71
C THR A 401 -3.62 -14.91 -6.06
N ALA A 402 -4.51 -14.44 -6.94
CA ALA A 402 -4.19 -13.92 -8.27
C ALA A 402 -4.66 -12.46 -8.41
N ILE A 403 -3.74 -11.49 -8.47
CA ILE A 403 -4.04 -10.05 -8.48
C ILE A 403 -3.48 -9.41 -9.77
N GLY A 404 -4.36 -9.09 -10.70
CA GLY A 404 -4.06 -8.40 -11.96
C GLY A 404 -4.87 -8.94 -13.15
N TYR A 405 -4.98 -8.15 -14.22
CA TYR A 405 -5.62 -8.62 -15.46
C TYR A 405 -4.93 -9.89 -15.99
N GLY A 406 -5.66 -10.99 -16.12
CA GLY A 406 -5.09 -12.27 -16.54
C GLY A 406 -4.04 -12.87 -15.60
N ALA A 407 -3.90 -12.40 -14.36
CA ALA A 407 -3.01 -13.00 -13.36
C ALA A 407 -3.53 -14.39 -12.97
N ARG A 408 -2.62 -15.37 -12.78
CA ARG A 408 -3.02 -16.77 -12.61
C ARG A 408 -2.17 -17.52 -11.59
N VAL A 409 -2.84 -18.17 -10.64
CA VAL A 409 -2.26 -19.26 -9.85
C VAL A 409 -2.73 -20.57 -10.46
N SER A 410 -1.77 -21.36 -10.93
CA SER A 410 -1.94 -22.65 -11.60
C SER A 410 -2.95 -22.62 -12.77
N SER A 411 -3.38 -23.79 -13.22
CA SER A 411 -4.38 -23.94 -14.28
C SER A 411 -5.52 -24.83 -13.80
N TRP A 412 -6.71 -24.67 -14.37
CA TRP A 412 -7.87 -25.51 -14.05
C TRP A 412 -7.58 -27.02 -14.22
N LEU A 413 -6.68 -27.42 -15.13
CA LEU A 413 -6.28 -28.83 -15.28
C LEU A 413 -5.36 -29.31 -14.15
N ALA A 414 -4.63 -28.42 -13.48
CA ALA A 414 -3.88 -28.77 -12.26
C ALA A 414 -4.82 -28.83 -11.05
N ASP A 415 -5.79 -27.91 -10.99
CA ASP A 415 -6.85 -27.81 -9.97
C ASP A 415 -7.69 -29.11 -9.96
N ALA A 416 -8.22 -29.49 -11.13
CA ALA A 416 -8.96 -30.74 -11.34
C ALA A 416 -8.12 -32.03 -11.27
N GLN A 417 -6.82 -31.94 -10.97
CA GLN A 417 -5.91 -33.07 -10.76
C GLN A 417 -5.30 -33.10 -9.36
N ASP A 418 -5.63 -32.16 -8.47
CA ASP A 418 -4.99 -31.98 -7.16
C ASP A 418 -3.45 -31.80 -7.28
N ARG A 419 -3.04 -30.97 -8.25
CA ARG A 419 -1.63 -30.63 -8.56
C ARG A 419 -1.38 -29.12 -8.67
N SER A 420 -2.27 -28.32 -8.11
CA SER A 420 -2.16 -26.86 -8.08
C SER A 420 -1.28 -26.36 -6.95
N ALA A 421 -0.71 -25.17 -7.14
CA ALA A 421 0.21 -24.56 -6.18
C ALA A 421 -0.54 -24.06 -4.93
N SER A 422 -0.15 -24.56 -3.77
CA SER A 422 -0.70 -24.15 -2.47
C SER A 422 -0.04 -22.87 -1.94
N SER A 423 -0.81 -21.97 -1.33
CA SER A 423 -0.32 -20.72 -0.74
C SER A 423 0.51 -19.88 -1.72
N ALA A 424 0.12 -19.87 -2.99
CA ALA A 424 0.83 -19.23 -4.08
C ALA A 424 0.15 -17.92 -4.52
N VAL A 425 0.98 -16.92 -4.84
CA VAL A 425 0.53 -15.55 -5.14
C VAL A 425 1.03 -15.09 -6.51
N ALA A 426 0.13 -14.87 -7.46
CA ALA A 426 0.43 -14.24 -8.75
C ALA A 426 0.10 -12.74 -8.71
N LEU A 427 1.10 -11.87 -8.75
CA LEU A 427 0.96 -10.42 -8.54
C LEU A 427 1.35 -9.63 -9.79
N GLY A 428 0.43 -8.82 -10.31
CA GLY A 428 0.55 -8.07 -11.56
C GLY A 428 -0.13 -8.77 -12.75
N ALA A 429 -0.51 -7.99 -13.76
CA ALA A 429 -1.20 -8.52 -14.95
C ALA A 429 -0.38 -9.61 -15.66
N TYR A 430 -1.02 -10.70 -16.07
CA TYR A 430 -0.41 -11.88 -16.68
C TYR A 430 0.72 -12.56 -15.86
N SER A 431 0.87 -12.26 -14.56
CA SER A 431 1.79 -13.02 -13.71
C SER A 431 1.28 -14.44 -13.51
N TYR A 432 2.18 -15.42 -13.47
CA TYR A 432 1.85 -16.84 -13.34
C TYR A 432 2.62 -17.48 -12.17
N ALA A 433 1.90 -18.06 -11.23
CA ALA A 433 2.45 -18.79 -10.09
C ALA A 433 2.07 -20.28 -10.17
N ASP A 434 3.07 -21.16 -10.18
CA ASP A 434 2.93 -22.61 -10.35
C ASP A 434 3.75 -23.44 -9.35
N ARG A 435 4.21 -22.80 -8.27
CA ARG A 435 4.98 -23.44 -7.18
C ARG A 435 4.42 -23.02 -5.83
N ASP A 436 4.33 -23.97 -4.92
CA ASP A 436 3.83 -23.75 -3.55
C ASP A 436 4.60 -22.65 -2.82
N ASN A 437 3.93 -21.98 -1.88
CA ASN A 437 4.51 -21.02 -0.95
C ASN A 437 5.34 -19.91 -1.63
N SER A 438 4.91 -19.42 -2.80
CA SER A 438 5.72 -18.50 -3.61
C SER A 438 4.95 -17.33 -4.24
N VAL A 439 5.63 -16.18 -4.36
CA VAL A 439 5.10 -14.96 -4.98
C VAL A 439 5.73 -14.77 -6.36
N ALA A 440 4.91 -14.79 -7.41
CA ALA A 440 5.32 -14.54 -8.78
C ALA A 440 4.89 -13.14 -9.22
N VAL A 441 5.86 -12.25 -9.45
CA VAL A 441 5.64 -10.89 -9.98
C VAL A 441 5.66 -10.82 -11.53
N GLY A 442 5.57 -11.97 -12.19
CA GLY A 442 5.63 -12.11 -13.65
C GLY A 442 5.39 -13.56 -14.08
N ASP A 443 5.77 -13.89 -15.31
CA ASP A 443 5.78 -15.23 -15.89
C ASP A 443 7.09 -15.42 -16.65
N VAL A 444 8.04 -16.15 -16.05
CA VAL A 444 9.37 -16.36 -16.63
C VAL A 444 9.32 -17.26 -17.87
N ALA A 445 8.38 -18.20 -17.94
CA ALA A 445 8.24 -19.12 -19.06
C ALA A 445 7.77 -18.38 -20.33
N ASN A 446 6.94 -17.36 -20.18
CA ASN A 446 6.52 -16.45 -21.25
C ASN A 446 7.36 -15.15 -21.34
N GLY A 447 8.53 -15.10 -20.67
CA GLY A 447 9.48 -13.98 -20.77
C GLY A 447 9.10 -12.69 -20.04
N LEU A 448 8.00 -12.69 -19.29
CA LEU A 448 7.49 -11.55 -18.53
C LEU A 448 8.18 -11.47 -17.15
N THR A 449 9.23 -10.65 -17.05
CA THR A 449 9.87 -10.33 -15.77
C THR A 449 9.61 -8.88 -15.36
N ARG A 450 9.69 -8.58 -14.06
CA ARG A 450 9.47 -7.22 -13.51
C ARG A 450 10.53 -6.84 -12.50
N GLN A 451 10.87 -5.55 -12.47
CA GLN A 451 11.67 -4.97 -11.41
C GLN A 451 10.78 -4.67 -10.20
N ILE A 452 11.21 -5.08 -9.01
CA ILE A 452 10.57 -4.70 -7.74
C ILE A 452 11.32 -3.46 -7.24
N THR A 453 10.63 -2.32 -7.18
CA THR A 453 11.19 -1.03 -6.75
C THR A 453 10.85 -0.73 -5.29
N SER A 454 11.52 0.27 -4.71
CA SER A 454 11.34 0.68 -3.30
C SER A 454 11.60 -0.40 -2.24
N VAL A 455 12.36 -1.45 -2.59
CA VAL A 455 12.80 -2.49 -1.65
C VAL A 455 13.85 -1.89 -0.70
N ALA A 456 13.50 -1.79 0.59
CA ALA A 456 14.43 -1.38 1.65
C ALA A 456 15.61 -2.37 1.77
N ALA A 457 16.67 -1.99 2.48
CA ALA A 457 17.74 -2.94 2.77
C ALA A 457 17.22 -3.98 3.78
N GLY A 458 17.31 -5.27 3.44
CA GLY A 458 16.88 -6.35 4.31
C GLY A 458 17.65 -6.36 5.64
N THR A 459 16.92 -6.55 6.74
CA THR A 459 17.40 -6.60 8.12
C THR A 459 17.42 -8.02 8.70
N GLU A 460 16.47 -8.86 8.26
CA GLU A 460 16.37 -10.27 8.63
C GLU A 460 16.94 -11.18 7.55
N ALA A 461 17.32 -12.41 7.91
CA ALA A 461 17.93 -13.38 6.99
C ALA A 461 16.99 -13.87 5.86
N THR A 462 15.69 -13.57 5.96
CA THR A 462 14.64 -13.91 4.98
C THR A 462 14.25 -12.74 4.07
N ASP A 463 14.81 -11.54 4.28
CA ASP A 463 14.42 -10.34 3.54
C ASP A 463 14.98 -10.32 2.10
N ALA A 464 14.29 -9.59 1.21
CA ALA A 464 14.74 -9.38 -0.16
C ALA A 464 15.96 -8.44 -0.21
N VAL A 465 17.11 -8.96 -0.68
CA VAL A 465 18.34 -8.19 -0.85
C VAL A 465 18.17 -7.16 -1.98
N ASN A 466 18.41 -5.89 -1.68
CA ASN A 466 18.35 -4.83 -2.69
C ASN A 466 19.71 -4.56 -3.37
N VAL A 467 19.70 -3.78 -4.46
CA VAL A 467 20.91 -3.52 -5.26
C VAL A 467 22.00 -2.80 -4.44
N ALA A 468 21.65 -1.95 -3.47
CA ALA A 468 22.65 -1.27 -2.63
C ALA A 468 23.38 -2.23 -1.68
N GLN A 469 22.69 -3.25 -1.15
CA GLN A 469 23.32 -4.33 -0.38
C GLN A 469 24.24 -5.18 -1.28
N LEU A 470 23.80 -5.50 -2.50
CA LEU A 470 24.61 -6.22 -3.48
C LEU A 470 25.86 -5.41 -3.90
N ASP A 471 25.73 -4.09 -4.11
CA ASP A 471 26.86 -3.21 -4.41
C ASP A 471 27.79 -3.03 -3.19
N ALA A 472 27.31 -3.19 -1.94
CA ALA A 472 28.17 -3.21 -0.75
C ALA A 472 28.99 -4.52 -0.65
N VAL A 473 28.38 -5.66 -0.98
CA VAL A 473 29.09 -6.95 -1.13
C VAL A 473 30.13 -6.86 -2.26
N LYS A 474 29.74 -6.29 -3.41
CA LYS A 474 30.64 -6.06 -4.55
C LYS A 474 31.79 -5.12 -4.21
N GLN A 475 31.55 -4.00 -3.52
CA GLN A 475 32.62 -3.11 -3.03
C GLN A 475 33.59 -3.84 -2.09
N SER A 476 33.09 -4.75 -1.25
CA SER A 476 33.93 -5.57 -0.36
C SER A 476 34.78 -6.57 -1.14
N ALA A 477 34.22 -7.19 -2.19
CA ALA A 477 34.93 -8.07 -3.11
C ALA A 477 35.98 -7.31 -3.96
N ASP A 478 35.63 -6.14 -4.50
CA ASP A 478 36.53 -5.26 -5.26
C ASP A 478 37.67 -4.72 -4.38
N ALA A 479 37.39 -4.35 -3.12
CA ALA A 479 38.39 -3.90 -2.17
C ALA A 479 39.37 -5.01 -1.80
N THR A 480 38.87 -6.24 -1.55
CA THR A 480 39.70 -7.42 -1.29
C THR A 480 40.54 -7.75 -2.53
N GLY A 481 39.91 -7.83 -3.69
CA GLY A 481 40.54 -8.08 -4.97
C GLY A 481 41.45 -6.95 -5.47
N LYS A 482 41.43 -5.76 -4.85
CA LYS A 482 42.39 -4.68 -5.15
C LYS A 482 43.76 -4.95 -4.52
N GLN A 483 43.78 -5.55 -3.33
CA GLN A 483 45.02 -5.88 -2.62
C GLN A 483 45.53 -7.28 -2.99
N PHE A 484 44.63 -8.21 -3.32
CA PHE A 484 44.95 -9.57 -3.71
C PHE A 484 44.46 -9.86 -5.14
N LYS A 485 45.33 -9.64 -6.13
CA LYS A 485 45.14 -10.10 -7.52
C LYS A 485 45.98 -11.36 -7.76
N ALA A 486 45.32 -12.50 -7.92
CA ALA A 486 45.89 -13.68 -8.57
C ALA A 486 45.45 -13.70 -10.04
N SER A 487 46.39 -13.91 -10.96
CA SER A 487 46.10 -14.12 -12.38
C SER A 487 46.21 -15.61 -12.72
N GLY A 488 45.16 -16.15 -13.30
CA GLY A 488 45.11 -17.54 -13.77
C GLY A 488 45.81 -17.77 -15.13
N SER A 489 45.65 -18.99 -15.63
CA SER A 489 45.94 -19.33 -17.03
C SER A 489 45.12 -18.47 -18.01
N ALA A 490 45.62 -18.30 -19.23
CA ALA A 490 44.88 -17.63 -20.32
C ALA A 490 43.66 -18.45 -20.81
N ASP A 491 43.57 -19.72 -20.42
CA ASP A 491 42.40 -20.59 -20.59
C ASP A 491 41.76 -20.87 -19.22
N PRO A 492 40.58 -20.28 -18.90
CA PRO A 492 39.88 -20.50 -17.64
C PRO A 492 39.48 -21.97 -17.40
N GLY A 493 39.39 -22.81 -18.43
CA GLY A 493 39.07 -24.24 -18.28
C GLY A 493 40.19 -25.07 -17.66
N ASN A 494 41.42 -24.53 -17.62
CA ASN A 494 42.62 -25.18 -17.10
C ASN A 494 43.22 -24.48 -15.86
N ASP A 495 42.48 -23.56 -15.23
CA ASP A 495 43.01 -22.78 -14.10
C ASP A 495 42.88 -23.55 -12.77
N VAL A 496 44.00 -24.13 -12.32
CA VAL A 496 44.06 -24.91 -11.08
C VAL A 496 44.19 -23.97 -9.88
N GLY A 497 43.25 -24.05 -8.95
CA GLY A 497 43.25 -23.24 -7.73
C GLY A 497 44.48 -23.48 -6.83
N SER A 498 44.79 -22.50 -5.99
CA SER A 498 45.82 -22.60 -4.94
C SER A 498 45.43 -23.64 -3.87
N TYR A 499 46.36 -24.50 -3.48
CA TYR A 499 46.14 -25.58 -2.52
C TYR A 499 46.90 -25.35 -1.20
N VAL A 500 46.23 -25.63 -0.08
CA VAL A 500 46.76 -25.48 1.28
C VAL A 500 46.42 -26.72 2.08
N GLU A 501 47.44 -27.37 2.65
CA GLU A 501 47.30 -28.54 3.54
C GLU A 501 47.85 -28.26 4.94
N GLY A 502 48.85 -27.38 5.05
CA GLY A 502 49.50 -27.06 6.31
C GLY A 502 48.65 -26.20 7.25
N ASN A 503 48.66 -26.51 8.55
CA ASN A 503 48.07 -25.65 9.57
C ASN A 503 48.73 -24.26 9.56
N HIS A 504 47.93 -23.19 9.58
CA HIS A 504 48.38 -21.80 9.46
C HIS A 504 49.17 -21.46 8.17
N ALA A 505 49.09 -22.29 7.13
CA ALA A 505 49.75 -22.03 5.86
C ALA A 505 48.92 -21.08 4.96
N THR A 506 49.56 -20.49 3.95
CA THR A 506 48.93 -19.57 2.98
C THR A 506 49.43 -19.88 1.58
N ALA A 507 48.52 -20.00 0.61
CA ALA A 507 48.87 -20.13 -0.81
C ALA A 507 48.10 -19.09 -1.63
N ALA A 508 48.77 -18.36 -2.53
CA ALA A 508 48.17 -17.36 -3.40
C ALA A 508 48.82 -17.32 -4.78
N GLY A 509 48.13 -17.91 -5.77
CA GLY A 509 48.53 -18.00 -7.17
C GLY A 509 47.96 -19.25 -7.84
N ALA A 510 47.79 -19.25 -9.16
CA ALA A 510 47.34 -20.45 -9.88
C ALA A 510 48.34 -21.59 -9.69
N ALA A 511 47.87 -22.74 -9.23
CA ALA A 511 48.67 -23.90 -8.83
C ALA A 511 49.78 -23.62 -7.78
N SER A 512 49.63 -22.62 -6.89
CA SER A 512 50.53 -22.48 -5.73
C SER A 512 50.14 -23.49 -4.63
N ASN A 513 51.13 -24.13 -4.00
CA ASN A 513 50.95 -25.22 -3.02
C ASN A 513 51.68 -24.92 -1.70
N ALA A 514 50.96 -24.94 -0.58
CA ALA A 514 51.54 -24.80 0.76
C ALA A 514 51.19 -26.02 1.64
N PHE A 515 52.12 -26.98 1.71
CA PHE A 515 51.91 -28.26 2.39
C PHE A 515 52.35 -28.24 3.87
N GLY A 516 53.38 -27.47 4.22
CA GLY A 516 53.92 -27.45 5.58
C GLY A 516 53.17 -26.56 6.56
N THR A 517 53.16 -26.91 7.86
CA THR A 517 52.68 -26.01 8.93
C THR A 517 53.38 -24.65 8.86
N GLY A 518 52.62 -23.56 8.81
CA GLY A 518 53.13 -22.19 8.68
C GLY A 518 53.82 -21.89 7.34
N ALA A 519 53.65 -22.74 6.32
CA ALA A 519 54.26 -22.53 5.01
C ALA A 519 53.55 -21.42 4.21
N SER A 520 54.29 -20.68 3.39
CA SER A 520 53.76 -19.57 2.58
C SER A 520 54.19 -19.71 1.12
N ALA A 521 53.23 -19.83 0.20
CA ALA A 521 53.46 -20.00 -1.23
C ALA A 521 52.80 -18.85 -2.04
N PHE A 522 53.61 -17.99 -2.65
CA PHE A 522 53.14 -16.82 -3.40
C PHE A 522 53.58 -16.86 -4.87
N GLY A 523 52.65 -16.63 -5.79
CA GLY A 523 52.88 -16.69 -7.23
C GLY A 523 52.59 -18.07 -7.84
N SER A 524 52.31 -18.09 -9.14
CA SER A 524 51.85 -19.31 -9.83
C SER A 524 52.92 -20.41 -9.83
N GLY A 525 52.49 -21.66 -9.58
CA GLY A 525 53.37 -22.83 -9.49
C GLY A 525 54.32 -22.85 -8.28
N SER A 526 54.23 -21.88 -7.35
CA SER A 526 55.09 -21.86 -6.16
C SER A 526 54.78 -23.03 -5.21
N LEU A 527 55.81 -23.60 -4.59
CA LEU A 527 55.75 -24.78 -3.74
C LEU A 527 56.46 -24.53 -2.41
N ALA A 528 55.71 -24.43 -1.32
CA ALA A 528 56.21 -24.37 0.05
C ALA A 528 55.92 -25.72 0.75
N GLY A 529 56.83 -26.69 0.58
CA GLY A 529 56.61 -28.10 0.88
C GLY A 529 56.96 -28.56 2.30
N ALA A 530 57.50 -27.69 3.16
CA ALA A 530 57.96 -28.04 4.50
C ALA A 530 57.56 -27.00 5.55
N GLN A 531 57.65 -27.35 6.84
CA GLN A 531 57.24 -26.47 7.93
C GLN A 531 58.02 -25.14 7.91
N TYR A 532 57.31 -24.03 8.06
CA TYR A 532 57.82 -22.65 8.00
C TYR A 532 58.57 -22.30 6.69
N ALA A 533 58.37 -23.08 5.62
CA ALA A 533 58.98 -22.79 4.32
C ALA A 533 58.25 -21.63 3.62
N THR A 534 59.01 -20.72 3.00
CA THR A 534 58.46 -19.59 2.24
C THR A 534 58.92 -19.67 0.78
N ALA A 535 57.99 -19.85 -0.15
CA ALA A 535 58.22 -19.78 -1.59
C ALA A 535 57.52 -18.55 -2.17
N SER A 536 58.22 -17.72 -2.94
CA SER A 536 57.64 -16.54 -3.59
C SER A 536 58.24 -16.30 -4.97
N GLY A 537 57.39 -16.34 -5.99
CA GLY A 537 57.77 -16.23 -7.40
C GLY A 537 57.25 -17.40 -8.24
N TYR A 538 57.26 -17.21 -9.56
CA TYR A 538 56.83 -18.25 -10.50
C TYR A 538 57.70 -19.51 -10.34
N ASN A 539 57.07 -20.66 -10.07
CA ASN A 539 57.74 -21.93 -9.77
C ASN A 539 58.79 -21.88 -8.63
N ALA A 540 58.72 -20.90 -7.72
CA ALA A 540 59.61 -20.85 -6.55
C ALA A 540 59.38 -22.09 -5.65
N THR A 541 60.44 -22.75 -5.21
CA THR A 541 60.38 -24.05 -4.51
C THR A 541 61.15 -24.01 -3.20
N ALA A 542 60.44 -24.04 -2.07
CA ALA A 542 60.99 -24.08 -0.72
C ALA A 542 60.57 -25.39 -0.04
N ILE A 543 61.49 -26.37 0.04
CA ILE A 543 61.21 -27.74 0.52
C ILE A 543 62.08 -28.17 1.71
N GLY A 544 63.00 -27.33 2.15
CA GLY A 544 63.63 -27.50 3.47
C GLY A 544 62.74 -26.91 4.58
N GLU A 545 62.74 -27.50 5.77
CA GLU A 545 62.14 -26.88 6.96
C GLU A 545 62.80 -25.50 7.21
N SER A 546 61.99 -24.47 7.51
CA SER A 546 62.42 -23.08 7.67
C SER A 546 63.23 -22.54 6.48
N SER A 547 63.03 -23.06 5.27
CA SER A 547 63.70 -22.58 4.06
C SER A 547 62.97 -21.38 3.42
N THR A 548 63.66 -20.60 2.61
CA THR A 548 63.09 -19.43 1.93
C THR A 548 63.60 -19.35 0.49
N ALA A 549 62.70 -19.38 -0.48
CA ALA A 549 62.99 -19.28 -1.92
C ALA A 549 62.22 -18.09 -2.52
N LEU A 550 62.91 -16.99 -2.83
CA LEU A 550 62.31 -15.77 -3.41
C LEU A 550 62.90 -15.49 -4.80
N GLY A 551 62.12 -15.70 -5.85
CA GLY A 551 62.50 -15.49 -7.25
C GLY A 551 61.91 -16.56 -8.19
N SER A 552 61.87 -16.28 -9.50
CA SER A 552 61.42 -17.27 -10.49
C SER A 552 62.34 -18.50 -10.46
N ASN A 553 61.77 -19.69 -10.33
CA ASN A 553 62.47 -20.97 -10.17
C ASN A 553 63.50 -21.02 -8.99
N ALA A 554 63.47 -20.05 -8.05
CA ALA A 554 64.34 -20.06 -6.89
C ALA A 554 64.10 -21.34 -6.08
N THR A 555 65.16 -22.04 -5.67
CA THR A 555 65.07 -23.37 -5.05
C THR A 555 65.85 -23.41 -3.74
N ALA A 556 65.13 -23.52 -2.62
CA ALA A 556 65.68 -23.67 -1.28
C ALA A 556 65.31 -25.07 -0.74
N SER A 557 66.26 -26.01 -0.82
CA SER A 557 66.04 -27.43 -0.47
C SER A 557 66.81 -27.90 0.75
N GLY A 558 67.80 -27.12 1.23
CA GLY A 558 68.45 -27.39 2.51
C GLY A 558 67.59 -26.98 3.71
N LEU A 559 67.71 -27.68 4.83
CA LEU A 559 67.17 -27.24 6.13
C LEU A 559 67.71 -25.83 6.46
N ARG A 560 66.82 -24.88 6.76
CA ARG A 560 67.15 -23.45 7.02
C ARG A 560 67.95 -22.78 5.89
N SER A 561 67.75 -23.21 4.64
CA SER A 561 68.40 -22.61 3.46
C SER A 561 67.65 -21.41 2.90
N ILE A 562 68.38 -20.49 2.27
CA ILE A 562 67.85 -19.24 1.72
C ILE A 562 68.32 -19.09 0.27
N ALA A 563 67.38 -19.08 -0.69
CA ALA A 563 67.63 -18.86 -2.12
C ALA A 563 66.92 -17.58 -2.59
N LEU A 564 67.69 -16.59 -3.02
CA LEU A 564 67.19 -15.25 -3.40
C LEU A 564 67.65 -14.89 -4.82
N GLY A 565 66.72 -14.75 -5.75
CA GLY A 565 66.96 -14.42 -7.15
C GLY A 565 66.54 -15.52 -8.12
N VAL A 566 66.41 -15.15 -9.39
CA VAL A 566 65.99 -16.07 -10.48
C VAL A 566 67.00 -17.20 -10.63
N ASP A 567 66.50 -18.45 -10.69
CA ASP A 567 67.29 -19.69 -10.78
C ASP A 567 68.35 -19.85 -9.66
N SER A 568 68.18 -19.18 -8.50
CA SER A 568 69.05 -19.36 -7.34
C SER A 568 68.82 -20.72 -6.66
N LEU A 569 69.89 -21.35 -6.17
CA LEU A 569 69.86 -22.69 -5.58
C LEU A 569 70.58 -22.72 -4.23
N ALA A 570 69.85 -22.96 -3.15
CA ALA A 570 70.40 -23.20 -1.82
C ALA A 570 70.04 -24.61 -1.35
N SER A 571 70.98 -25.55 -1.51
CA SER A 571 70.77 -26.98 -1.21
C SER A 571 71.51 -27.47 0.03
N GLY A 572 72.52 -26.73 0.51
CA GLY A 572 73.19 -27.03 1.76
C GLY A 572 72.35 -26.66 2.99
N THR A 573 72.46 -27.43 4.07
CA THR A 573 71.85 -27.07 5.37
C THR A 573 72.43 -25.75 5.88
N GLY A 574 71.57 -24.76 6.15
CA GLY A 574 71.96 -23.41 6.52
C GLY A 574 72.67 -22.62 5.40
N ALA A 575 72.57 -23.04 4.14
CA ALA A 575 73.21 -22.37 3.02
C ALA A 575 72.40 -21.16 2.52
N THR A 576 73.09 -20.09 2.13
CA THR A 576 72.48 -18.87 1.57
C THR A 576 73.00 -18.60 0.16
N ALA A 577 72.13 -18.69 -0.84
CA ALA A 577 72.38 -18.30 -2.23
C ALA A 577 71.60 -17.00 -2.52
N SER A 578 72.28 -15.92 -2.93
CA SER A 578 71.66 -14.62 -3.17
C SER A 578 72.24 -13.94 -4.42
N GLY A 579 71.51 -14.06 -5.54
CA GLY A 579 71.85 -13.55 -6.86
C GLY A 579 71.28 -14.46 -7.95
N ALA A 580 71.08 -13.92 -9.15
CA ALA A 580 70.58 -14.73 -10.26
C ALA A 580 71.58 -15.85 -10.60
N SER A 581 71.06 -17.08 -10.67
CA SER A 581 71.84 -18.32 -10.83
C SER A 581 73.00 -18.49 -9.83
N SER A 582 72.82 -18.01 -8.58
CA SER A 582 73.75 -18.28 -7.47
C SER A 582 73.52 -19.68 -6.89
N SER A 583 74.59 -20.37 -6.50
CA SER A 583 74.56 -21.75 -5.97
C SER A 583 75.28 -21.83 -4.62
N ALA A 584 74.58 -22.24 -3.57
CA ALA A 584 75.13 -22.52 -2.25
C ALA A 584 74.78 -23.96 -1.83
N SER A 585 75.72 -24.88 -2.05
CA SER A 585 75.52 -26.33 -1.87
C SER A 585 76.31 -26.91 -0.70
N GLY A 586 77.37 -26.23 -0.23
CA GLY A 586 78.03 -26.57 1.02
C GLY A 586 77.14 -26.29 2.23
N ALA A 587 77.21 -27.11 3.28
CA ALA A 587 76.51 -26.79 4.53
C ALA A 587 77.12 -25.51 5.14
N ARG A 588 76.26 -24.62 5.68
CA ARG A 588 76.63 -23.27 6.18
C ARG A 588 77.35 -22.38 5.14
N SER A 589 77.26 -22.70 3.85
CA SER A 589 77.90 -21.91 2.79
C SER A 589 77.10 -20.64 2.43
N THR A 590 77.77 -19.65 1.86
CA THR A 590 77.18 -18.35 1.48
C THR A 590 77.67 -17.96 0.09
N ALA A 591 76.78 -17.88 -0.89
CA ALA A 591 77.05 -17.49 -2.27
C ALA A 591 76.26 -16.21 -2.63
N ILE A 592 76.91 -15.05 -2.63
CA ILE A 592 76.27 -13.74 -2.83
C ILE A 592 76.82 -13.07 -4.09
N GLY A 593 75.98 -12.97 -5.12
CA GLY A 593 76.32 -12.40 -6.43
C GLY A 593 75.76 -13.24 -7.57
N GLN A 594 75.82 -12.70 -8.79
CA GLN A 594 75.37 -13.39 -9.99
C GLN A 594 76.40 -14.47 -10.40
N HIS A 595 75.94 -15.67 -10.75
CA HIS A 595 76.77 -16.87 -11.04
C HIS A 595 77.78 -17.28 -9.93
N THR A 596 77.55 -16.96 -8.66
CA THR A 596 78.42 -17.43 -7.56
C THR A 596 78.22 -18.91 -7.25
N ASN A 597 79.28 -19.59 -6.81
CA ASN A 597 79.18 -20.99 -6.38
C ASN A 597 79.99 -21.26 -5.10
N ALA A 598 79.30 -21.64 -4.01
CA ALA A 598 79.91 -22.01 -2.74
C ALA A 598 79.59 -23.50 -2.42
N ILE A 599 80.58 -24.35 -2.63
CA ILE A 599 80.45 -25.82 -2.50
C ILE A 599 81.10 -26.34 -1.21
N GLY A 600 82.19 -25.72 -0.74
CA GLY A 600 82.84 -26.09 0.53
C GLY A 600 81.98 -25.77 1.76
N GLU A 601 82.11 -26.56 2.82
CA GLU A 601 81.45 -26.27 4.11
C GLU A 601 81.92 -24.92 4.66
N ASN A 602 81.02 -24.09 5.19
CA ASN A 602 81.33 -22.74 5.67
C ASN A 602 81.93 -21.80 4.59
N GLY A 603 81.90 -22.19 3.31
CA GLY A 603 82.52 -21.45 2.22
C GLY A 603 81.75 -20.17 1.87
N VAL A 604 82.45 -19.06 1.71
CA VAL A 604 81.88 -17.74 1.37
C VAL A 604 82.35 -17.29 -0.01
N ALA A 605 81.45 -17.21 -0.98
CA ALA A 605 81.69 -16.67 -2.32
C ALA A 605 80.92 -15.35 -2.50
N LEU A 606 81.62 -14.22 -2.62
CA LEU A 606 81.05 -12.88 -2.70
C LEU A 606 81.51 -12.13 -3.97
N GLY A 607 80.58 -11.82 -4.87
CA GLY A 607 80.81 -11.09 -6.13
C GLY A 607 80.75 -11.97 -7.39
N TYR A 608 80.48 -11.38 -8.55
CA TYR A 608 80.22 -12.07 -9.83
C TYR A 608 81.18 -13.25 -10.11
N ASN A 609 80.64 -14.45 -10.38
CA ASN A 609 81.43 -15.65 -10.70
C ASN A 609 82.55 -15.98 -9.67
N SER A 610 82.37 -15.62 -8.40
CA SER A 610 83.26 -16.07 -7.31
C SER A 610 82.94 -17.51 -6.92
N PHE A 611 83.98 -18.29 -6.59
CA PHE A 611 83.88 -19.74 -6.51
C PHE A 611 84.70 -20.34 -5.37
N VAL A 612 84.04 -20.92 -4.37
CA VAL A 612 84.66 -21.76 -3.32
C VAL A 612 84.39 -23.23 -3.64
N ARG A 613 85.46 -23.99 -3.95
CA ARG A 613 85.37 -25.41 -4.29
C ARG A 613 85.03 -26.27 -3.07
N ASN A 614 84.61 -27.51 -3.32
CA ASN A 614 84.39 -28.51 -2.27
C ASN A 614 85.65 -28.72 -1.40
N SER A 615 86.83 -28.66 -2.02
CA SER A 615 88.16 -28.69 -1.39
C SER A 615 88.56 -27.41 -0.65
N GLY A 616 87.58 -26.57 -0.27
CA GLY A 616 87.80 -25.26 0.34
C GLY A 616 86.86 -25.03 1.51
N SER A 617 86.90 -25.93 2.49
CA SER A 617 86.19 -25.73 3.76
C SER A 617 86.67 -24.44 4.41
N ASN A 618 85.72 -23.66 4.93
CA ASN A 618 85.96 -22.36 5.54
C ASN A 618 86.63 -21.34 4.58
N GLY A 619 86.63 -21.62 3.27
CA GLY A 619 87.26 -20.80 2.25
C GLY A 619 86.47 -19.54 1.92
N VAL A 620 87.14 -18.40 1.80
CA VAL A 620 86.52 -17.08 1.59
C VAL A 620 87.01 -16.44 0.29
N ALA A 621 86.18 -16.42 -0.74
CA ALA A 621 86.43 -15.80 -2.04
C ALA A 621 85.65 -14.49 -2.18
N ILE A 622 86.32 -13.34 -2.01
CA ILE A 622 85.71 -12.00 -2.06
C ILE A 622 86.23 -11.23 -3.27
N GLY A 623 85.39 -11.05 -4.28
CA GLY A 623 85.64 -10.27 -5.50
C GLY A 623 85.24 -11.03 -6.77
N ALA A 624 84.95 -10.29 -7.84
CA ALA A 624 84.53 -10.91 -9.10
C ALA A 624 85.60 -11.88 -9.64
N ASN A 625 85.24 -13.13 -9.95
CA ASN A 625 86.14 -14.22 -10.33
C ASN A 625 87.19 -14.62 -9.27
N ALA A 626 87.03 -14.21 -8.00
CA ALA A 626 87.87 -14.71 -6.90
C ALA A 626 87.58 -16.19 -6.66
N SER A 627 88.60 -17.00 -6.33
CA SER A 627 88.38 -18.44 -6.12
C SER A 627 89.30 -19.10 -5.11
N VAL A 628 88.71 -19.95 -4.26
CA VAL A 628 89.40 -20.74 -3.23
C VAL A 628 89.27 -22.23 -3.55
N SER A 629 90.38 -22.96 -3.37
CA SER A 629 90.52 -24.39 -3.71
C SER A 629 91.25 -25.21 -2.63
N ALA A 630 91.44 -24.63 -1.44
CA ALA A 630 92.10 -25.22 -0.28
C ALA A 630 91.41 -24.72 1.01
N ASP A 631 91.57 -25.44 2.12
CA ASP A 631 90.86 -25.15 3.37
C ASP A 631 91.40 -23.90 4.10
N ASN A 632 90.55 -23.23 4.88
CA ASN A 632 90.83 -21.98 5.64
C ASN A 632 91.36 -20.79 4.80
N ALA A 633 91.39 -20.91 3.48
CA ALA A 633 92.03 -19.96 2.59
C ALA A 633 91.15 -18.75 2.22
N VAL A 634 91.79 -17.58 2.05
CA VAL A 634 91.10 -16.33 1.71
C VAL A 634 91.62 -15.75 0.39
N ALA A 635 90.78 -15.72 -0.65
CA ALA A 635 91.05 -15.03 -1.90
C ALA A 635 90.40 -13.63 -1.88
N LEU A 636 91.20 -12.58 -1.67
CA LEU A 636 90.72 -11.21 -1.51
C LEU A 636 91.02 -10.34 -2.74
N GLY A 637 89.96 -9.76 -3.32
CA GLY A 637 89.99 -8.94 -4.53
C GLY A 637 89.64 -9.71 -5.80
N ALA A 638 89.15 -9.00 -6.81
CA ALA A 638 88.73 -9.60 -8.09
C ALA A 638 89.84 -10.44 -8.72
N GLY A 639 89.51 -11.64 -9.20
CA GLY A 639 90.43 -12.59 -9.81
C GLY A 639 91.49 -13.19 -8.87
N SER A 640 91.49 -12.88 -7.56
CA SER A 640 92.43 -13.50 -6.62
C SER A 640 92.17 -15.00 -6.49
N ARG A 641 93.23 -15.80 -6.31
CA ARG A 641 93.15 -17.26 -6.24
C ARG A 641 94.00 -17.84 -5.12
N VAL A 642 93.49 -18.91 -4.52
CA VAL A 642 94.22 -19.74 -3.56
C VAL A 642 94.12 -21.22 -3.93
N TYR A 643 95.25 -21.91 -3.78
CA TYR A 643 95.44 -23.35 -3.99
C TYR A 643 96.16 -24.03 -2.80
N GLU A 644 96.43 -23.30 -1.72
CA GLU A 644 97.22 -23.72 -0.55
C GLU A 644 96.46 -23.35 0.73
N ALA A 645 96.39 -24.26 1.70
CA ALA A 645 95.58 -24.09 2.91
C ALA A 645 96.14 -22.98 3.82
N ASP A 646 95.28 -22.41 4.67
CA ASP A 646 95.64 -21.40 5.69
C ASP A 646 96.29 -20.10 5.14
N THR A 647 96.18 -19.82 3.83
CA THR A 647 96.77 -18.63 3.19
C THR A 647 95.77 -17.54 2.81
N VAL A 648 96.21 -16.28 2.89
CA VAL A 648 95.47 -15.10 2.38
C VAL A 648 96.14 -14.60 1.09
N SER A 649 95.47 -14.76 -0.05
CA SER A 649 95.97 -14.31 -1.35
C SER A 649 95.26 -13.05 -1.84
N LEU A 650 96.06 -12.01 -2.10
CA LEU A 650 95.62 -10.74 -2.70
C LEU A 650 95.90 -10.67 -4.21
N GLY A 651 96.09 -11.82 -4.89
CA GLY A 651 96.33 -11.92 -6.33
C GLY A 651 96.20 -13.36 -6.84
N SER A 652 96.79 -13.72 -7.99
CA SER A 652 96.80 -15.11 -8.48
C SER A 652 98.20 -15.74 -8.60
N GLY A 653 99.27 -14.98 -8.30
CA GLY A 653 100.66 -15.43 -8.47
C GLY A 653 101.11 -15.54 -9.93
N ASN A 654 102.41 -15.34 -10.15
CA ASN A 654 103.19 -15.70 -11.36
C ASN A 654 102.70 -15.19 -12.74
N GLY A 655 101.61 -14.42 -12.81
CA GLY A 655 101.19 -13.62 -13.96
C GLY A 655 100.56 -14.36 -15.16
N ARG A 656 100.49 -15.70 -15.18
CA ARG A 656 100.22 -16.44 -16.43
C ARG A 656 98.77 -16.37 -16.95
N VAL A 657 97.75 -16.18 -16.09
CA VAL A 657 96.35 -15.93 -16.50
C VAL A 657 95.64 -14.93 -15.55
N GLY A 658 96.36 -13.89 -15.12
CA GLY A 658 95.86 -12.72 -14.37
C GLY A 658 95.26 -12.97 -12.96
N PRO A 659 94.96 -11.92 -12.18
CA PRO A 659 95.46 -10.54 -12.29
C PRO A 659 96.75 -10.33 -11.47
N ALA A 660 97.28 -9.11 -11.47
CA ALA A 660 98.55 -8.75 -10.84
C ALA A 660 98.58 -8.89 -9.30
N THR A 661 99.79 -8.95 -8.74
CA THR A 661 100.04 -8.79 -7.31
C THR A 661 99.63 -7.38 -6.85
N ARG A 662 99.13 -7.27 -5.61
CA ARG A 662 98.61 -6.01 -5.06
C ARG A 662 99.51 -5.44 -3.97
N ARG A 663 99.60 -4.12 -3.91
CA ARG A 663 100.21 -3.39 -2.79
C ARG A 663 99.26 -3.39 -1.60
N ILE A 664 99.74 -3.75 -0.42
CA ILE A 664 99.08 -3.40 0.84
C ILE A 664 99.46 -1.96 1.18
N VAL A 665 98.48 -1.14 1.56
CA VAL A 665 98.64 0.27 1.94
C VAL A 665 97.91 0.53 3.26
N ASN A 666 98.24 1.63 3.93
CA ASN A 666 97.73 1.97 5.27
C ASN A 666 98.06 0.92 6.36
N LEU A 667 99.14 0.16 6.17
CA LEU A 667 99.67 -0.76 7.18
C LEU A 667 100.41 0.03 8.27
N THR A 668 99.86 0.05 9.48
CA THR A 668 100.51 0.58 10.70
C THR A 668 101.82 -0.17 10.99
N ALA A 669 102.72 0.43 11.77
CA ALA A 669 103.94 -0.25 12.18
C ALA A 669 103.62 -1.39 13.16
N GLY A 670 103.97 -2.62 12.81
CA GLY A 670 103.82 -3.79 13.68
C GLY A 670 104.88 -3.90 14.78
N SER A 671 104.63 -4.75 15.77
CA SER A 671 105.57 -5.03 16.87
C SER A 671 106.80 -5.80 16.38
N ILE A 672 108.00 -5.23 16.53
CA ILE A 672 109.28 -5.86 16.16
C ILE A 672 109.89 -6.53 17.39
N VAL A 673 109.33 -7.68 17.78
CA VAL A 673 109.80 -8.51 18.89
C VAL A 673 110.01 -9.96 18.45
N ALA A 674 110.82 -10.72 19.19
CA ALA A 674 111.08 -12.12 18.91
C ALA A 674 109.77 -12.94 18.95
N GLY A 675 109.47 -13.68 17.89
CA GLY A 675 108.22 -14.44 17.73
C GLY A 675 107.02 -13.65 17.22
N SER A 676 107.17 -12.35 16.88
CA SER A 676 106.11 -11.56 16.26
C SER A 676 105.70 -12.12 14.89
N THR A 677 104.40 -12.16 14.64
CA THR A 677 103.78 -12.56 13.35
C THR A 677 103.17 -11.36 12.61
N GLU A 678 103.39 -10.14 13.09
CA GLU A 678 102.81 -8.92 12.53
C GLU A 678 103.52 -8.50 11.22
N ALA A 679 102.74 -8.03 10.24
CA ALA A 679 103.27 -7.59 8.96
C ALA A 679 104.05 -6.26 9.10
N ILE A 680 105.29 -6.23 8.62
CA ILE A 680 106.12 -5.02 8.65
C ILE A 680 105.74 -4.04 7.52
N ASN A 681 105.71 -2.75 7.84
CA ASN A 681 105.53 -1.67 6.88
C ASN A 681 106.87 -1.06 6.43
N GLY A 682 106.82 -0.22 5.39
CA GLY A 682 108.02 0.43 4.83
C GLY A 682 108.76 1.34 5.81
N SER A 683 108.06 1.97 6.77
CA SER A 683 108.71 2.82 7.79
C SER A 683 109.51 2.03 8.82
N GLN A 684 109.07 0.83 9.20
CA GLN A 684 109.83 -0.05 10.10
C GLN A 684 111.13 -0.52 9.46
N LEU A 685 111.08 -0.95 8.19
CA LEU A 685 112.27 -1.33 7.45
C LEU A 685 113.22 -0.13 7.28
N TYR A 686 112.68 1.04 6.92
CA TYR A 686 113.46 2.27 6.81
C TYR A 686 114.11 2.69 8.14
N GLN A 687 113.39 2.58 9.27
CA GLN A 687 113.94 2.84 10.61
C GLN A 687 115.02 1.82 10.98
N SER A 688 114.81 0.53 10.74
CA SER A 688 115.81 -0.52 11.00
C SER A 688 117.10 -0.28 10.21
N LEU A 689 116.98 0.02 8.91
CA LEU A 689 118.12 0.36 8.05
C LEU A 689 118.78 1.69 8.47
N SER A 690 118.00 2.67 8.93
CA SER A 690 118.53 3.96 9.44
C SER A 690 119.29 3.80 10.76
N ASN A 691 118.83 2.93 11.65
CA ASN A 691 119.53 2.57 12.89
C ASN A 691 120.83 1.82 12.59
N MET A 692 120.83 0.96 11.56
CA MET A 692 122.05 0.29 11.10
C MET A 692 123.03 1.28 10.43
N ALA A 693 122.54 2.29 9.73
CA ALA A 693 123.35 3.36 9.16
C ALA A 693 123.99 4.25 10.25
N THR A 694 123.24 4.68 11.27
CA THR A 694 123.79 5.47 12.38
C THR A 694 124.79 4.69 13.23
N PHE A 695 124.69 3.36 13.29
CA PHE A 695 125.69 2.49 13.93
C PHE A 695 127.07 2.53 13.26
N LEU A 696 127.15 2.86 11.96
CA LEU A 696 128.42 3.09 11.27
C LEU A 696 129.06 4.42 11.72
N GLY A 697 128.24 5.43 11.99
CA GLY A 697 128.72 6.78 12.32
C GLY A 697 129.17 7.56 11.09
N GLY A 698 130.05 8.56 11.27
CA GLY A 698 130.63 9.34 10.17
C GLY A 698 129.63 10.10 9.28
N GLY A 699 128.36 10.25 9.68
CA GLY A 699 127.31 10.85 8.86
C GLY A 699 126.61 9.91 7.88
N ALA A 700 126.78 8.58 8.01
CA ALA A 700 125.95 7.63 7.26
C ALA A 700 124.46 7.76 7.60
N GLY A 701 123.61 7.49 6.60
CA GLY A 701 122.15 7.53 6.70
C GLY A 701 121.49 6.90 5.47
N LEU A 702 120.16 6.93 5.39
CA LEU A 702 119.43 6.59 4.16
C LEU A 702 118.98 7.86 3.44
N GLY A 703 119.20 7.89 2.14
CA GLY A 703 118.68 8.91 1.24
C GLY A 703 117.29 8.56 0.68
N ALA A 704 116.81 9.41 -0.23
CA ALA A 704 115.57 9.14 -0.97
C ALA A 704 115.61 7.77 -1.67
N GLN A 705 114.45 7.11 -1.75
CA GLN A 705 114.29 5.73 -2.25
C GLN A 705 115.04 4.64 -1.44
N GLY A 706 115.59 4.95 -0.27
CA GLY A 706 116.19 3.96 0.63
C GLY A 706 117.63 3.55 0.30
N LEU A 707 118.32 4.33 -0.54
CA LEU A 707 119.74 4.11 -0.84
C LEU A 707 120.62 4.58 0.34
N PHE A 708 121.64 3.80 0.72
CA PHE A 708 122.59 4.22 1.77
C PHE A 708 123.46 5.39 1.29
N VAL A 709 123.61 6.40 2.16
CA VAL A 709 124.63 7.45 2.04
C VAL A 709 125.90 6.95 2.74
N ALA A 710 127.02 6.99 2.04
CA ALA A 710 128.30 6.53 2.58
C ALA A 710 128.73 7.41 3.77
N PRO A 711 129.27 6.81 4.86
CA PRO A 711 129.87 7.58 5.95
C PRO A 711 131.12 8.33 5.47
N THR A 712 131.58 9.30 6.27
CA THR A 712 132.88 9.95 6.11
C THR A 712 133.59 10.03 7.47
N TYR A 713 134.69 9.30 7.62
CA TYR A 713 135.56 9.35 8.79
C TYR A 713 136.79 10.17 8.46
N VAL A 714 137.11 11.17 9.29
CA VAL A 714 138.31 12.01 9.10
C VAL A 714 139.39 11.55 10.08
N ILE A 715 140.48 11.00 9.55
CA ILE A 715 141.66 10.57 10.33
C ILE A 715 142.85 11.44 9.89
N GLN A 716 143.40 12.24 10.80
CA GLN A 716 144.54 13.16 10.54
C GLN A 716 144.39 14.03 9.28
N GLY A 717 143.15 14.46 8.97
CA GLY A 717 142.84 15.32 7.82
C GLY A 717 142.57 14.59 6.49
N ALA A 718 142.75 13.28 6.43
CA ALA A 718 142.29 12.45 5.31
C ALA A 718 140.89 11.87 5.58
N SER A 719 140.07 11.75 4.53
CA SER A 719 138.67 11.31 4.61
C SER A 719 138.48 9.91 4.03
N TYR A 720 137.79 9.04 4.77
CA TYR A 720 137.57 7.62 4.44
C TYR A 720 136.07 7.29 4.40
N SER A 721 135.63 6.55 3.38
CA SER A 721 134.20 6.34 3.07
C SER A 721 133.58 5.05 3.62
N ASN A 722 134.35 4.25 4.36
CA ASN A 722 133.88 3.08 5.10
C ASN A 722 134.75 2.84 6.36
N VAL A 723 134.23 2.01 7.28
CA VAL A 723 134.88 1.74 8.58
C VAL A 723 136.23 1.03 8.43
N GLY A 724 136.37 0.15 7.43
CA GLY A 724 137.60 -0.63 7.21
C GLY A 724 138.78 0.26 6.86
N ASP A 725 138.62 1.11 5.84
CA ASP A 725 139.70 2.03 5.41
C ASP A 725 140.03 3.07 6.49
N ALA A 726 139.01 3.53 7.24
CA ALA A 726 139.20 4.45 8.37
C ALA A 726 140.01 3.83 9.51
N LEU A 727 139.75 2.56 9.85
CA LEU A 727 140.51 1.83 10.86
C LEU A 727 141.92 1.48 10.38
N ALA A 728 142.11 1.13 9.10
CA ALA A 728 143.45 0.91 8.53
C ALA A 728 144.30 2.20 8.55
N ALA A 729 143.68 3.36 8.26
CA ALA A 729 144.33 4.66 8.38
C ALA A 729 144.67 5.02 9.83
N LEU A 730 143.79 4.68 10.78
CA LEU A 730 144.04 4.87 12.21
C LEU A 730 145.17 3.96 12.71
N ASP A 731 145.20 2.69 12.32
CA ASP A 731 146.22 1.71 12.68
C ASP A 731 147.64 2.13 12.24
N GLY A 732 147.77 2.60 10.98
CA GLY A 732 149.00 3.20 10.49
C GLY A 732 149.46 4.44 11.28
N LYS A 733 148.54 5.20 11.89
CA LYS A 733 148.85 6.36 12.73
C LYS A 733 148.99 6.05 14.22
N VAL A 734 148.42 4.96 14.70
CA VAL A 734 148.74 4.36 16.01
C VAL A 734 150.17 3.82 15.97
N SER A 735 150.58 3.19 14.87
CA SER A 735 151.96 2.75 14.63
C SER A 735 152.98 3.92 14.63
N GLU A 736 152.62 5.09 14.07
CA GLU A 736 153.46 6.31 14.18
C GLU A 736 153.47 6.94 15.58
N LEU A 737 152.46 6.67 16.41
CA LEU A 737 152.30 7.27 17.74
C LEU A 737 152.99 6.46 18.84
N ASP A 738 152.97 5.13 18.76
CA ASP A 738 153.69 4.22 19.66
C ASP A 738 155.21 4.52 19.67
N ALA A 739 155.74 4.88 18.50
CA ALA A 739 157.15 5.25 18.31
C ALA A 739 157.60 6.58 18.95
N ARG A 740 156.71 7.35 19.62
CA ARG A 740 156.97 8.75 20.00
C ARG A 740 156.82 9.14 21.48
N SER A 741 156.78 8.14 22.37
CA SER A 741 156.53 8.29 23.83
C SER A 741 155.10 8.80 24.14
N GLY A 742 154.48 8.45 25.26
CA GLY A 742 155.04 8.16 26.58
C GLY A 742 155.02 9.45 27.39
N GLY A 743 153.88 9.76 28.03
CA GLY A 743 153.63 11.05 28.66
C GLY A 743 152.17 11.36 29.04
N THR A 744 151.53 10.48 29.83
CA THR A 744 150.41 10.75 30.77
C THR A 744 149.25 11.70 30.38
N THR A 745 148.02 11.19 30.43
CA THR A 745 146.74 11.86 30.10
C THR A 745 145.91 12.30 31.33
N SER A 746 144.64 12.71 31.09
CA SER A 746 143.50 12.90 32.05
C SER A 746 143.35 14.30 32.71
N VAL A 747 142.17 14.78 33.15
CA VAL A 747 140.90 14.10 33.59
C VAL A 747 139.60 14.89 33.26
N ALA A 748 138.65 14.27 32.53
CA ALA A 748 137.16 14.45 32.57
C ALA A 748 136.56 15.90 32.40
N ARG A 749 135.27 16.26 32.65
CA ARG A 749 134.09 15.59 33.30
C ARG A 749 132.72 16.29 32.98
N SER A 750 131.59 15.54 33.03
CA SER A 750 130.17 15.95 33.21
C SER A 750 129.48 16.85 32.13
N ALA A 751 128.16 16.89 31.85
CA ALA A 751 126.89 16.25 32.30
C ALA A 751 125.84 17.15 33.04
N ARG A 752 124.67 17.41 32.38
CA ARG A 752 123.29 17.78 32.85
C ARG A 752 122.39 17.94 31.59
N VAL A 753 121.06 17.69 31.47
CA VAL A 753 119.85 17.51 32.34
C VAL A 753 119.01 18.78 32.64
N ALA A 754 117.76 18.87 32.10
CA ALA A 754 116.53 19.32 32.80
C ALA A 754 115.24 19.48 31.91
N SER A 755 114.05 19.27 32.52
CA SER A 755 112.67 19.76 32.16
C SER A 755 111.98 19.23 30.87
N VAL A 756 110.64 19.22 30.69
CA VAL A 756 109.45 19.83 31.38
C VAL A 756 108.34 18.75 31.64
N ALA A 757 107.28 19.05 32.42
CA ALA A 757 106.18 18.13 32.82
C ALA A 757 104.76 18.79 32.82
N SER A 758 103.73 18.14 33.43
CA SER A 758 102.30 18.56 33.64
C SER A 758 101.35 18.45 32.42
N VAL A 759 100.00 18.34 32.47
CA VAL A 759 98.91 17.91 33.43
C VAL A 759 97.65 17.56 32.57
N THR A 760 96.63 16.75 32.90
CA THR A 760 96.13 15.99 34.09
C THR A 760 95.02 16.66 34.95
N GLU A 761 94.07 15.83 35.45
CA GLU A 761 92.93 16.12 36.39
C GLU A 761 91.60 16.68 35.77
N PRO A 762 90.42 16.73 36.47
CA PRO A 762 89.44 15.63 36.42
C PRO A 762 87.92 16.05 36.49
N GLU A 763 87.06 15.07 36.86
CA GLU A 763 85.75 15.18 37.57
C GLU A 763 84.50 15.87 36.95
N SER A 764 83.33 15.37 37.37
CA SER A 764 82.07 16.13 37.53
C SER A 764 81.13 15.39 38.51
N THR A 765 80.23 16.13 39.18
CA THR A 765 79.52 15.67 40.41
C THR A 765 77.97 15.79 40.32
N VAL A 766 77.26 16.20 41.38
CA VAL A 766 75.89 15.71 41.68
C VAL A 766 74.85 16.79 42.07
N ALA A 767 73.58 16.50 41.73
CA ALA A 767 72.34 16.75 42.51
C ALA A 767 71.59 18.13 42.50
N THR A 768 70.30 18.03 42.89
CA THR A 768 69.33 19.07 43.36
C THR A 768 68.58 19.96 42.34
N ALA A 769 67.33 20.45 42.56
CA ALA A 769 66.18 20.02 43.39
C ALA A 769 64.89 20.88 43.09
N GLN A 770 63.75 20.56 43.73
CA GLN A 770 62.54 21.41 43.99
C GLN A 770 61.58 21.73 42.80
N ALA A 771 60.26 21.96 42.96
CA ALA A 771 59.30 21.77 44.09
C ALA A 771 57.81 21.85 43.65
N ALA A 772 56.87 21.56 44.59
CA ALA A 772 55.40 21.77 44.58
C ALA A 772 54.53 20.88 43.62
N SER A 773 53.27 20.51 43.92
CA SER A 773 52.40 20.71 45.10
C SER A 773 51.43 19.51 45.32
N ALA A 774 50.94 19.33 46.56
CA ALA A 774 49.96 18.32 47.00
C ALA A 774 48.51 18.92 47.03
N PRO A 775 47.40 18.23 47.45
CA PRO A 775 47.34 16.91 48.12
C PRO A 775 46.17 15.93 47.80
N ALA A 776 46.37 14.70 48.30
CA ALA A 776 45.42 13.76 48.93
C ALA A 776 43.97 13.51 48.41
N THR A 777 43.67 12.22 48.18
CA THR A 777 42.33 11.63 48.33
C THR A 777 42.41 10.35 49.17
N VAL A 778 41.94 10.37 50.42
CA VAL A 778 41.92 9.20 51.33
C VAL A 778 40.65 9.21 52.19
N SER A 779 40.05 8.03 52.35
CA SER A 779 38.96 7.68 53.28
C SER A 779 37.64 8.44 53.13
N GLY A 780 36.59 7.70 52.75
CA GLY A 780 35.25 8.06 53.18
C GLY A 780 35.05 7.68 54.65
N THR A 781 34.28 8.49 55.37
CA THR A 781 33.79 8.20 56.73
C THR A 781 32.28 8.43 56.75
N ALA A 782 31.52 7.51 57.36
CA ALA A 782 30.08 7.69 57.51
C ALA A 782 29.81 8.89 58.45
N SER A 783 29.05 9.88 57.97
CA SER A 783 28.61 11.00 58.81
C SER A 783 27.48 10.54 59.73
N THR A 784 27.82 10.13 60.95
CA THR A 784 26.88 10.24 62.07
C THR A 784 26.46 11.70 62.22
N ALA A 785 25.19 11.95 62.51
CA ALA A 785 24.68 13.31 62.62
C ALA A 785 25.30 14.01 63.84
N GLN A 786 26.09 15.05 63.61
CA GLN A 786 26.38 16.08 64.61
C GLN A 786 25.50 17.30 64.35
N VAL A 787 24.74 17.69 65.37
CA VAL A 787 24.04 18.97 65.40
C VAL A 787 25.12 20.04 65.60
N GLY A 788 25.29 20.94 64.63
CA GLY A 788 26.14 22.11 64.79
C GLY A 788 25.55 23.06 65.85
N GLU A 789 26.41 23.80 66.55
CA GLU A 789 25.97 24.68 67.65
C GLU A 789 24.85 25.64 67.22
N ALA A 790 23.84 25.76 68.08
CA ALA A 790 22.76 26.70 67.90
C ALA A 790 23.30 28.13 68.08
N VAL A 791 23.44 28.86 66.97
CA VAL A 791 23.52 30.31 67.02
C VAL A 791 22.18 30.82 67.55
N VAL A 792 22.22 31.67 68.58
CA VAL A 792 21.02 32.19 69.24
C VAL A 792 20.34 33.19 68.31
N ALA A 793 19.27 32.75 67.64
CA ALA A 793 18.28 33.65 67.04
C ALA A 793 17.40 34.26 68.15
N ASP A 794 16.90 35.48 67.92
CA ASP A 794 16.10 36.21 68.90
C ASP A 794 14.71 35.56 69.12
N ALA A 795 14.02 35.92 70.21
CA ALA A 795 12.82 35.27 70.75
C ALA A 795 11.52 35.43 69.92
N GLY A 796 11.64 35.57 68.60
CA GLY A 796 10.55 35.57 67.62
C GLY A 796 10.86 34.84 66.30
N ALA A 797 12.02 34.18 66.18
CA ALA A 797 12.54 33.67 64.90
C ALA A 797 12.63 32.13 64.85
N SER A 798 11.83 31.49 63.97
CA SER A 798 11.85 30.03 63.75
C SER A 798 12.67 29.62 62.52
N ALA A 799 13.94 30.03 62.45
CA ALA A 799 14.85 29.63 61.37
C ALA A 799 15.43 28.22 61.61
N THR A 800 15.63 27.44 60.53
CA THR A 800 16.16 26.07 60.59
C THR A 800 17.43 25.94 59.76
N ALA A 801 18.58 25.64 60.39
CA ALA A 801 19.84 25.40 59.70
C ALA A 801 20.41 24.01 60.03
N VAL A 802 20.63 23.16 59.02
CA VAL A 802 21.07 21.77 59.21
C VAL A 802 22.14 21.40 58.17
N GLY A 803 23.41 21.43 58.59
CA GLY A 803 24.54 21.01 57.75
C GLY A 803 25.78 21.87 57.96
N THR A 804 26.95 21.34 57.59
CA THR A 804 28.23 22.03 57.77
C THR A 804 28.25 23.35 56.99
N ALA A 805 28.43 24.48 57.70
CA ALA A 805 28.37 25.83 57.14
C ALA A 805 27.03 26.25 56.49
N ALA A 806 25.92 25.55 56.77
CA ALA A 806 24.58 26.00 56.38
C ALA A 806 24.20 27.31 57.11
N ARG A 807 23.40 28.18 56.47
CA ARG A 807 22.90 29.43 57.06
C ARG A 807 21.47 29.73 56.62
N ALA A 808 20.60 30.00 57.59
CA ALA A 808 19.30 30.61 57.40
C ALA A 808 19.22 31.90 58.24
N ASN A 809 18.32 32.81 57.89
CA ASN A 809 18.20 34.14 58.51
C ASN A 809 16.91 34.31 59.34
N ASP A 810 16.85 35.34 60.17
CA ASP A 810 16.04 35.46 61.39
C ASP A 810 14.50 35.59 61.23
N VAL A 811 13.91 35.19 60.10
CA VAL A 811 12.45 34.95 60.01
C VAL A 811 12.18 33.73 59.11
N THR A 812 11.77 32.62 59.74
CA THR A 812 11.20 31.40 59.09
C THR A 812 12.03 30.72 57.99
N GLY A 813 13.27 31.15 57.72
CA GLY A 813 14.12 30.58 56.68
C GLY A 813 14.61 29.17 57.02
N THR A 814 14.76 28.31 56.02
CA THR A 814 15.20 26.91 56.16
C THR A 814 16.38 26.62 55.24
N ALA A 815 17.53 26.21 55.78
CA ALA A 815 18.74 25.86 55.03
C ALA A 815 19.25 24.47 55.45
N ILE A 816 19.15 23.47 54.55
CA ILE A 816 19.48 22.07 54.83
C ILE A 816 20.47 21.55 53.80
N GLY A 817 21.69 21.23 54.23
CA GLY A 817 22.79 20.77 53.37
C GLY A 817 24.09 21.54 53.61
N GLY A 818 25.23 20.92 53.26
CA GLY A 818 26.54 21.57 53.42
C GLY A 818 26.64 22.86 52.59
N SER A 819 26.97 23.97 53.23
CA SER A 819 26.97 25.32 52.62
C SER A 819 25.64 25.78 52.00
N ALA A 820 24.49 25.23 52.44
CA ALA A 820 23.18 25.74 52.04
C ALA A 820 22.94 27.16 52.60
N TYR A 821 22.26 28.03 51.84
CA TYR A 821 22.08 29.44 52.19
C TYR A 821 20.68 29.95 51.83
N ALA A 822 19.96 30.44 52.85
CA ALA A 822 18.68 31.13 52.76
C ALA A 822 18.84 32.56 53.32
N HIS A 823 18.49 33.59 52.55
CA HIS A 823 18.87 34.98 52.85
C HIS A 823 17.76 35.78 53.52
N GLY A 824 16.55 35.70 53.00
CA GLY A 824 15.40 36.50 53.37
C GLY A 824 14.34 35.73 54.16
N PRO A 825 13.23 36.41 54.54
CA PRO A 825 12.11 35.80 55.22
C PRO A 825 11.44 34.71 54.34
N ASN A 826 11.08 33.59 54.97
CA ASN A 826 10.48 32.40 54.33
C ASN A 826 11.33 31.68 53.26
N ASP A 827 12.61 32.04 53.08
CA ASP A 827 13.49 31.38 52.10
C ASP A 827 13.75 29.90 52.46
N THR A 828 13.71 29.00 51.48
CA THR A 828 14.00 27.56 51.66
C THR A 828 15.11 27.09 50.73
N ALA A 829 16.22 26.61 51.27
CA ALA A 829 17.41 26.14 50.54
C ALA A 829 17.79 24.72 50.97
N ILE A 830 17.50 23.69 50.16
CA ILE A 830 17.68 22.28 50.53
C ILE A 830 18.60 21.58 49.51
N GLY A 831 19.88 21.43 49.86
CA GLY A 831 20.91 20.79 49.05
C GLY A 831 22.30 21.34 49.37
N SER A 832 23.35 20.58 49.09
CA SER A 832 24.72 21.09 49.24
C SER A 832 24.95 22.27 48.29
N ASN A 833 25.37 23.42 48.81
CA ASN A 833 25.55 24.67 48.05
C ASN A 833 24.25 25.16 47.36
N ALA A 834 23.06 24.80 47.87
CA ALA A 834 21.80 25.42 47.46
C ALA A 834 21.73 26.86 48.00
N LYS A 835 21.43 27.86 47.16
CA LYS A 835 21.58 29.28 47.49
C LYS A 835 20.42 30.16 47.03
N VAL A 836 19.54 30.51 47.97
CA VAL A 836 18.48 31.53 47.82
C VAL A 836 18.99 32.89 48.29
N ASN A 837 18.69 33.96 47.54
CA ASN A 837 19.11 35.32 47.86
C ASN A 837 17.97 36.35 47.79
N ALA A 838 16.71 35.92 47.64
CA ALA A 838 15.57 36.78 47.39
C ALA A 838 14.31 36.24 48.06
N ASP A 839 13.67 37.09 48.87
CA ASP A 839 12.59 36.77 49.79
C ASP A 839 11.48 35.88 49.21
N GLY A 840 10.98 34.96 50.04
CA GLY A 840 9.86 34.07 49.75
C GLY A 840 10.16 32.97 48.73
N SER A 841 11.43 32.61 48.54
CA SER A 841 11.84 31.73 47.42
C SER A 841 12.39 30.37 47.88
N THR A 842 12.25 29.35 47.03
CA THR A 842 12.56 27.95 47.36
C THR A 842 13.52 27.32 46.35
N ALA A 843 14.73 26.97 46.78
CA ALA A 843 15.72 26.21 46.01
C ALA A 843 15.95 24.81 46.63
N VAL A 844 15.81 23.75 45.84
CA VAL A 844 15.98 22.36 46.27
C VAL A 844 16.81 21.58 45.24
N GLY A 845 17.92 21.00 45.67
CA GLY A 845 18.92 20.35 44.83
C GLY A 845 20.31 20.96 45.06
N ALA A 846 21.37 20.16 44.90
CA ALA A 846 22.73 20.67 45.03
C ALA A 846 23.02 21.75 43.98
N ASN A 847 23.79 22.79 44.33
CA ASN A 847 24.09 23.94 43.47
C ASN A 847 22.87 24.72 42.93
N SER A 848 21.65 24.47 43.40
CA SER A 848 20.47 25.23 42.98
C SER A 848 20.57 26.70 43.40
N HIS A 849 20.19 27.64 42.54
CA HIS A 849 20.46 29.06 42.75
C HIS A 849 19.28 29.97 42.42
N ILE A 850 18.95 30.87 43.34
CA ILE A 850 17.98 31.95 43.11
C ILE A 850 18.68 33.29 43.36
N ALA A 851 18.73 34.14 42.34
CA ALA A 851 19.42 35.44 42.38
C ALA A 851 18.65 36.47 43.22
N ALA A 852 19.33 37.52 43.71
CA ALA A 852 18.76 38.49 44.66
C ALA A 852 17.58 39.34 44.14
N VAL A 853 17.32 39.34 42.84
CA VAL A 853 16.17 40.02 42.20
C VAL A 853 15.00 39.07 41.90
N ALA A 854 15.12 37.78 42.22
CA ALA A 854 14.18 36.74 41.89
C ALA A 854 13.26 36.39 43.08
N THR A 855 12.48 37.36 43.56
CA THR A 855 11.54 37.13 44.67
C THR A 855 10.39 36.20 44.28
N ASN A 856 9.88 35.43 45.25
CA ASN A 856 8.85 34.40 45.05
C ASN A 856 9.22 33.37 43.95
N ALA A 857 10.50 32.99 43.86
CA ALA A 857 11.00 32.07 42.85
C ALA A 857 11.11 30.62 43.36
N VAL A 858 11.12 29.66 42.43
CA VAL A 858 11.23 28.22 42.73
C VAL A 858 12.29 27.57 41.83
N ALA A 859 13.29 26.90 42.41
CA ALA A 859 14.37 26.21 41.69
C ALA A 859 14.54 24.77 42.20
N MET A 860 14.00 23.78 41.49
CA MET A 860 13.98 22.38 41.91
C MET A 860 14.80 21.50 40.96
N GLY A 861 16.01 21.13 41.36
CA GLY A 861 16.95 20.30 40.59
C GLY A 861 18.40 20.62 40.92
N GLU A 862 19.31 19.69 40.66
CA GLU A 862 20.75 19.98 40.73
C GLU A 862 21.11 21.04 39.68
N GLY A 863 21.81 22.10 40.09
CA GLY A 863 22.13 23.24 39.22
C GLY A 863 20.94 24.04 38.66
N ALA A 864 19.71 23.83 39.16
CA ALA A 864 18.53 24.60 38.73
C ALA A 864 18.66 26.07 39.14
N SER A 865 18.32 27.00 38.24
CA SER A 865 18.57 28.44 38.41
C SER A 865 17.36 29.31 38.09
N VAL A 866 17.12 30.32 38.92
CA VAL A 866 16.16 31.40 38.63
C VAL A 866 16.81 32.76 38.85
N THR A 867 16.73 33.63 37.85
CA THR A 867 17.35 34.97 37.88
C THR A 867 16.36 36.13 37.73
N ALA A 868 15.05 35.86 37.64
CA ALA A 868 13.99 36.87 37.56
C ALA A 868 12.81 36.58 38.52
N ALA A 869 12.10 37.63 38.93
CA ALA A 869 10.99 37.55 39.89
C ALA A 869 9.84 36.64 39.42
N SER A 870 9.28 35.86 40.34
CA SER A 870 8.27 34.83 40.08
C SER A 870 8.67 33.78 39.04
N GLY A 871 9.97 33.65 38.72
CA GLY A 871 10.48 32.60 37.86
C GLY A 871 10.47 31.24 38.54
N THR A 872 10.27 30.18 37.76
CA THR A 872 10.15 28.80 38.26
C THR A 872 10.94 27.86 37.37
N ALA A 873 11.89 27.09 37.92
CA ALA A 873 12.72 26.13 37.21
C ALA A 873 12.61 24.75 37.88
N LEU A 874 12.08 23.75 37.17
CA LEU A 874 11.97 22.37 37.65
C LEU A 874 12.71 21.42 36.69
N GLY A 875 13.89 20.94 37.12
CA GLY A 875 14.75 20.04 36.36
C GLY A 875 16.22 20.31 36.64
N GLN A 876 17.07 19.28 36.50
CA GLN A 876 18.52 19.46 36.59
C GLN A 876 18.98 20.47 35.50
N GLY A 877 19.73 21.49 35.89
CA GLY A 877 20.18 22.57 35.00
C GLY A 877 19.06 23.39 34.35
N ALA A 878 17.81 23.34 34.82
CA ALA A 878 16.72 24.17 34.31
C ALA A 878 16.96 25.65 34.67
N SER A 879 16.63 26.58 33.78
CA SER A 879 16.95 28.01 33.93
C SER A 879 15.77 28.91 33.56
N ALA A 880 15.23 29.65 34.53
CA ALA A 880 14.21 30.68 34.30
C ALA A 880 14.81 32.08 34.46
N THR A 881 14.94 32.80 33.34
CA THR A 881 15.65 34.09 33.27
C THR A 881 14.74 35.28 33.00
N ALA A 882 13.43 35.06 32.83
CA ALA A 882 12.43 36.10 32.64
C ALA A 882 11.30 36.05 33.69
N GLN A 883 10.67 37.21 33.91
CA GLN A 883 9.65 37.38 34.95
C GLN A 883 8.43 36.47 34.74
N GLY A 884 8.00 35.77 35.78
CA GLY A 884 6.84 34.87 35.71
C GLY A 884 6.99 33.70 34.73
N ALA A 885 8.22 33.36 34.32
CA ALA A 885 8.48 32.30 33.35
C ALA A 885 8.77 30.95 34.04
N VAL A 886 8.34 29.85 33.41
CA VAL A 886 8.46 28.49 33.94
C VAL A 886 9.32 27.63 33.02
N ALA A 887 10.51 27.23 33.47
CA ALA A 887 11.35 26.23 32.81
C ALA A 887 11.05 24.83 33.38
N LEU A 888 10.52 23.93 32.56
CA LEU A 888 10.03 22.61 32.98
C LEU A 888 10.74 21.47 32.23
N GLY A 889 11.60 20.75 32.94
CA GLY A 889 12.42 19.67 32.43
C GLY A 889 13.92 19.96 32.52
N GLN A 890 14.73 18.90 32.48
CA GLN A 890 16.20 19.00 32.51
C GLN A 890 16.71 19.93 31.39
N GLY A 891 17.63 20.86 31.70
CA GLY A 891 18.18 21.82 30.72
C GLY A 891 17.16 22.69 30.00
N ALA A 892 15.93 22.82 30.51
CA ALA A 892 14.92 23.71 29.95
C ALA A 892 15.29 25.18 30.23
N VAL A 893 15.03 26.07 29.25
CA VAL A 893 15.32 27.50 29.35
C VAL A 893 14.04 28.29 29.10
N ALA A 894 13.70 29.19 30.02
CA ALA A 894 12.55 30.08 29.95
C ALA A 894 13.01 31.54 30.02
N ASP A 895 13.29 32.12 28.86
CA ASP A 895 13.85 33.46 28.62
C ASP A 895 12.80 34.51 28.20
N ARG A 896 11.53 34.11 28.07
CA ARG A 896 10.40 34.98 27.74
C ARG A 896 9.40 35.04 28.89
N ALA A 897 9.10 36.26 29.34
CA ALA A 897 8.24 36.51 30.49
C ALA A 897 6.83 35.95 30.32
N ASN A 898 6.23 35.50 31.43
CA ASN A 898 4.88 34.91 31.50
C ASN A 898 4.66 33.70 30.57
N THR A 899 5.67 32.85 30.35
CA THR A 899 5.53 31.64 29.52
C THR A 899 6.11 30.37 30.15
N VAL A 900 5.55 29.22 29.77
CA VAL A 900 6.08 27.89 30.12
C VAL A 900 6.93 27.38 28.95
N SER A 901 8.18 27.02 29.23
CA SER A 901 9.10 26.37 28.30
C SER A 901 9.42 24.96 28.79
N VAL A 902 9.18 23.95 27.95
CA VAL A 902 9.43 22.53 28.28
C VAL A 902 10.82 22.04 27.82
N GLY A 903 11.65 22.91 27.25
CA GLY A 903 12.93 22.56 26.65
C GLY A 903 13.81 23.79 26.42
N SER A 904 14.72 23.69 25.47
CA SER A 904 15.56 24.79 25.00
C SER A 904 15.77 24.68 23.49
N GLY A 905 16.31 25.73 22.84
CA GLY A 905 16.46 25.73 21.37
C GLY A 905 17.33 24.57 20.87
N GLY A 906 16.80 23.77 19.94
CA GLY A 906 17.42 22.53 19.46
C GLY A 906 17.30 21.33 20.41
N ASN A 907 16.58 21.49 21.53
CA ASN A 907 16.25 20.47 22.53
C ASN A 907 14.77 20.59 22.95
N GLU A 908 13.89 20.79 21.96
CA GLU A 908 12.45 20.91 22.15
C GLU A 908 11.84 19.58 22.64
N ARG A 909 10.86 19.65 23.55
CA ARG A 909 10.15 18.46 24.07
C ARG A 909 8.73 18.36 23.52
N GLN A 910 8.33 17.14 23.18
CA GLN A 910 6.95 16.83 22.81
C GLN A 910 6.05 16.89 24.06
N VAL A 911 4.90 17.56 23.95
CA VAL A 911 3.87 17.56 24.98
C VAL A 911 2.81 16.51 24.62
N ALA A 912 2.87 15.36 25.30
CA ALA A 912 1.94 14.25 25.10
C ALA A 912 0.67 14.39 25.97
N ASN A 913 -0.33 13.54 25.70
CA ASN A 913 -1.58 13.44 26.47
C ASN A 913 -2.42 14.74 26.55
N VAL A 914 -2.27 15.62 25.55
CA VAL A 914 -3.10 16.83 25.41
C VAL A 914 -4.51 16.44 24.95
N ALA A 915 -5.50 16.64 25.81
CA ALA A 915 -6.92 16.49 25.48
C ALA A 915 -7.34 17.50 24.38
N ALA A 916 -8.51 17.30 23.77
CA ALA A 916 -9.02 18.25 22.79
C ALA A 916 -9.34 19.59 23.48
N GLY A 917 -8.73 20.69 23.02
CA GLY A 917 -8.97 22.03 23.53
C GLY A 917 -10.42 22.48 23.27
N THR A 918 -11.04 23.09 24.28
CA THR A 918 -12.45 23.51 24.28
C THR A 918 -12.62 25.03 24.35
N GLN A 919 -11.64 25.74 24.91
CA GLN A 919 -11.55 27.19 24.97
C GLN A 919 -10.48 27.71 24.00
N ALA A 920 -10.60 28.98 23.59
CA ALA A 920 -9.68 29.60 22.63
C ALA A 920 -8.21 29.75 23.12
N THR A 921 -7.95 29.48 24.40
CA THR A 921 -6.61 29.50 25.02
C THR A 921 -6.08 28.10 25.35
N ASP A 922 -6.82 27.03 25.05
CA ASP A 922 -6.38 25.66 25.27
C ASP A 922 -5.36 25.24 24.18
N ALA A 923 -4.50 24.28 24.50
CA ALA A 923 -3.57 23.71 23.51
C ALA A 923 -4.33 22.80 22.52
N VAL A 924 -4.24 23.11 21.23
CA VAL A 924 -4.82 22.28 20.16
C VAL A 924 -4.01 20.99 20.03
N ASN A 925 -4.67 19.83 20.14
CA ASN A 925 -3.99 18.54 19.97
C ASN A 925 -3.92 18.10 18.49
N LYS A 926 -3.08 17.09 18.20
CA LYS A 926 -2.88 16.62 16.81
C LYS A 926 -4.19 16.15 16.15
N GLY A 927 -5.09 15.50 16.89
CA GLY A 927 -6.38 15.04 16.35
C GLY A 927 -7.29 16.18 15.90
N GLN A 928 -7.31 17.29 16.63
CA GLN A 928 -8.03 18.51 16.23
C GLN A 928 -7.40 19.16 15.00
N LEU A 929 -6.07 19.23 14.94
CA LEU A 929 -5.33 19.75 13.78
C LEU A 929 -5.57 18.90 12.53
N ASP A 930 -5.39 17.58 12.62
CA ASP A 930 -5.63 16.62 11.54
C ASP A 930 -7.07 16.73 11.02
N SER A 931 -8.06 16.84 11.93
CA SER A 931 -9.47 17.01 11.56
C SER A 931 -9.72 18.31 10.82
N GLY A 932 -9.20 19.45 11.32
CA GLY A 932 -9.34 20.75 10.67
C GLY A 932 -8.67 20.80 9.29
N VAL A 933 -7.50 20.18 9.16
CA VAL A 933 -6.79 20.04 7.88
C VAL A 933 -7.54 19.12 6.92
N ALA A 934 -8.13 18.03 7.38
CA ALA A 934 -8.96 17.14 6.57
C ALA A 934 -10.24 17.85 6.06
N THR A 935 -10.91 18.62 6.91
CA THR A 935 -12.06 19.47 6.50
C THR A 935 -11.63 20.52 5.47
N ALA A 936 -10.51 21.21 5.68
CA ALA A 936 -9.98 22.19 4.74
C ALA A 936 -9.59 21.58 3.39
N LYS A 937 -8.96 20.38 3.41
CA LYS A 937 -8.64 19.64 2.18
C LYS A 937 -9.89 19.20 1.44
N SER A 938 -10.86 18.61 2.13
CA SER A 938 -12.14 18.19 1.53
C SER A 938 -12.89 19.35 0.88
N TYR A 939 -12.91 20.52 1.52
CA TYR A 939 -13.45 21.75 0.93
C TYR A 939 -12.70 22.16 -0.36
N ALA A 940 -11.36 22.12 -0.34
CA ALA A 940 -10.54 22.45 -1.51
C ALA A 940 -10.75 21.44 -2.66
N ASP A 941 -10.68 20.14 -2.37
CA ASP A 941 -10.91 19.05 -3.33
C ASP A 941 -12.29 19.19 -4.00
N SER A 942 -13.34 19.43 -3.20
CA SER A 942 -14.70 19.68 -3.70
C SER A 942 -14.74 20.86 -4.68
N ARG A 943 -14.11 21.99 -4.33
CA ARG A 943 -14.04 23.17 -5.21
C ARG A 943 -13.24 22.91 -6.49
N PHE A 944 -12.14 22.16 -6.43
CA PHE A 944 -11.36 21.79 -7.60
C PHE A 944 -12.13 20.83 -8.53
N ASN A 945 -12.83 19.84 -7.99
CA ASN A 945 -13.60 18.89 -8.79
C ASN A 945 -14.76 19.59 -9.52
N THR A 946 -15.56 20.42 -8.82
CA THR A 946 -16.62 21.21 -9.48
C THR A 946 -16.08 22.14 -10.58
N MET A 947 -14.85 22.65 -10.43
CA MET A 947 -14.20 23.45 -11.47
C MET A 947 -13.73 22.60 -12.66
N ALA A 948 -13.26 21.37 -12.42
CA ALA A 948 -12.89 20.42 -13.48
C ALA A 948 -14.12 19.95 -14.27
N ASP A 949 -15.20 19.56 -13.59
CA ASP A 949 -16.48 19.19 -14.21
C ASP A 949 -17.00 20.31 -15.12
N SER A 950 -16.96 21.56 -14.62
CA SER A 950 -17.36 22.75 -15.37
C SER A 950 -16.50 22.97 -16.63
N PHE A 951 -15.21 22.63 -16.56
CA PHE A 951 -14.28 22.78 -17.68
C PHE A 951 -14.49 21.70 -18.76
N ASP A 952 -14.71 20.44 -18.38
CA ASP A 952 -14.98 19.39 -19.36
C ASP A 952 -16.38 19.46 -19.96
N VAL A 953 -17.39 19.99 -19.23
CA VAL A 953 -18.69 20.38 -19.82
C VAL A 953 -18.50 21.49 -20.87
N LEU A 954 -17.75 22.55 -20.56
CA LEU A 954 -17.43 23.63 -21.50
C LEU A 954 -16.69 23.10 -22.74
N ARG A 955 -15.73 22.18 -22.53
CA ARG A 955 -14.97 21.52 -23.60
C ARG A 955 -15.86 20.64 -24.48
N GLY A 956 -16.83 19.95 -23.87
CA GLY A 956 -17.85 19.16 -24.55
C GLY A 956 -18.77 20.01 -25.44
N ASP A 957 -19.30 21.13 -24.93
CA ASP A 957 -20.13 22.07 -25.71
C ASP A 957 -19.35 22.68 -26.87
N VAL A 958 -18.13 23.18 -26.62
CA VAL A 958 -17.26 23.72 -27.67
C VAL A 958 -16.97 22.66 -28.74
N ALA A 959 -16.66 21.41 -28.34
CA ALA A 959 -16.43 20.32 -29.29
C ALA A 959 -17.70 19.87 -30.03
N ALA A 960 -18.89 19.99 -29.45
CA ALA A 960 -20.16 19.77 -30.15
C ALA A 960 -20.41 20.86 -31.19
N ARG A 961 -20.33 22.13 -30.79
CA ARG A 961 -20.58 23.30 -31.64
C ARG A 961 -19.60 23.40 -32.81
N LEU A 962 -18.32 23.05 -32.60
CA LEU A 962 -17.35 22.95 -33.69
C LEU A 962 -17.72 21.85 -34.70
N ARG A 963 -18.07 20.63 -34.25
CA ARG A 963 -18.52 19.54 -35.15
C ARG A 963 -19.80 19.89 -35.91
N ASP A 964 -20.69 20.67 -35.31
CA ASP A 964 -21.91 21.14 -35.98
C ASP A 964 -21.60 22.25 -37.00
N GLN A 965 -20.62 23.13 -36.73
CA GLN A 965 -20.09 24.07 -37.73
C GLN A 965 -19.39 23.34 -38.88
N ASP A 966 -18.53 22.35 -38.60
CA ASP A 966 -17.79 21.58 -39.61
C ASP A 966 -18.77 20.85 -40.55
N ARG A 967 -19.74 20.09 -40.01
CA ARG A 967 -20.77 19.44 -40.85
C ARG A 967 -21.57 20.46 -41.66
N ARG A 968 -21.84 21.65 -41.12
CA ARG A 968 -22.58 22.69 -41.84
C ARG A 968 -21.76 23.32 -42.97
N ILE A 969 -20.45 23.48 -42.78
CA ILE A 969 -19.50 23.87 -43.83
C ILE A 969 -19.44 22.78 -44.91
N ASP A 970 -19.38 21.50 -44.53
CA ASP A 970 -19.39 20.39 -45.48
C ASP A 970 -20.69 20.29 -46.28
N ARG A 971 -21.86 20.53 -45.66
CA ARG A 971 -23.14 20.67 -46.39
C ARG A 971 -23.13 21.85 -47.36
N GLN A 972 -22.58 23.00 -46.96
CA GLN A 972 -22.47 24.17 -47.84
C GLN A 972 -21.54 23.89 -49.03
N GLY A 973 -20.44 23.17 -48.81
CA GLY A 973 -19.54 22.69 -49.86
C GLY A 973 -20.21 21.68 -50.80
N ALA A 974 -20.90 20.67 -50.24
CA ALA A 974 -21.67 19.70 -51.00
C ALA A 974 -22.79 20.38 -51.83
N MET A 975 -23.52 21.34 -51.28
CA MET A 975 -24.53 22.14 -51.99
C MET A 975 -23.90 22.99 -53.11
N SER A 976 -22.71 23.53 -52.90
CA SER A 976 -21.97 24.30 -53.92
C SER A 976 -21.51 23.39 -55.07
N ALA A 977 -20.96 22.21 -54.76
CA ALA A 977 -20.62 21.20 -55.75
C ALA A 977 -21.86 20.69 -56.52
N ALA A 978 -22.98 20.52 -55.83
CA ALA A 978 -24.26 20.16 -56.45
C ALA A 978 -24.69 21.24 -57.46
N MET A 979 -24.73 22.52 -57.06
CA MET A 979 -25.08 23.63 -57.97
C MET A 979 -24.14 23.74 -59.17
N LEU A 980 -22.83 23.48 -58.99
CA LEU A 980 -21.86 23.47 -60.10
C LEU A 980 -22.15 22.33 -61.09
N ASN A 981 -22.45 21.12 -60.60
CA ASN A 981 -22.86 19.99 -61.44
C ASN A 981 -24.21 20.24 -62.15
N MET A 982 -25.14 20.92 -61.48
CA MET A 982 -26.41 21.35 -62.07
C MET A 982 -26.18 22.38 -63.20
N ALA A 983 -25.41 23.43 -62.94
CA ALA A 983 -25.14 24.49 -63.92
C ALA A 983 -24.35 23.98 -65.13
N THR A 984 -23.42 23.03 -64.93
CA THR A 984 -22.67 22.41 -66.04
C THR A 984 -23.47 21.39 -66.83
N SER A 985 -24.37 20.61 -66.21
CA SER A 985 -25.24 19.66 -66.94
C SER A 985 -26.21 20.35 -67.93
N ALA A 986 -26.58 21.62 -67.68
CA ALA A 986 -27.38 22.43 -68.60
C ALA A 986 -26.56 23.22 -69.65
N ALA A 987 -25.22 23.18 -69.57
CA ALA A 987 -24.33 23.86 -70.52
C ALA A 987 -24.25 23.12 -71.86
N GLY A 988 -24.13 23.87 -72.96
CA GLY A 988 -24.00 23.31 -74.32
C GLY A 988 -25.29 22.84 -75.01
N ILE A 989 -26.35 22.50 -74.25
CA ILE A 989 -27.64 22.06 -74.82
C ILE A 989 -28.33 23.23 -75.54
N ARG A 990 -28.50 23.17 -76.87
CA ARG A 990 -29.03 24.28 -77.70
C ARG A 990 -30.56 24.41 -77.67
N THR A 991 -31.15 24.55 -76.49
CA THR A 991 -32.59 24.84 -76.30
C THR A 991 -32.83 26.14 -75.54
N GLN A 992 -34.00 26.75 -75.74
CA GLN A 992 -34.43 27.97 -75.05
C GLN A 992 -34.75 27.77 -73.56
N ASN A 993 -35.28 26.59 -73.20
CA ASN A 993 -35.65 26.22 -71.83
C ASN A 993 -34.89 24.95 -71.45
N ARG A 994 -34.32 24.92 -70.25
CA ARG A 994 -33.53 23.81 -69.71
C ARG A 994 -33.82 23.66 -68.22
N ILE A 995 -33.77 22.41 -67.74
CA ILE A 995 -33.70 22.10 -66.32
C ILE A 995 -32.45 21.25 -66.14
N GLY A 996 -31.55 21.69 -65.26
CA GLY A 996 -30.42 20.91 -64.76
C GLY A 996 -30.75 20.33 -63.40
N ALA A 997 -30.15 19.18 -63.10
CA ALA A 997 -30.12 18.62 -61.76
C ALA A 997 -28.69 18.15 -61.48
N GLY A 998 -28.20 18.36 -60.26
CA GLY A 998 -26.83 18.07 -59.88
C GLY A 998 -26.75 17.60 -58.45
N VAL A 999 -26.00 16.53 -58.21
CA VAL A 999 -25.64 16.04 -56.87
C VAL A 999 -24.23 16.45 -56.52
N GLY A 1000 -23.98 16.68 -55.23
CA GLY A 1000 -22.66 17.03 -54.70
C GLY A 1000 -22.40 16.31 -53.38
N PHE A 1001 -21.13 16.06 -53.09
CA PHE A 1001 -20.67 15.31 -51.92
C PHE A 1001 -19.43 16.00 -51.36
N GLN A 1002 -19.36 16.14 -50.03
CA GLN A 1002 -18.16 16.60 -49.33
C GLN A 1002 -18.09 15.93 -47.95
N ASN A 1003 -16.96 15.29 -47.64
CA ASN A 1003 -16.63 14.70 -46.34
C ASN A 1003 -17.72 13.80 -45.68
N GLY A 1004 -18.63 13.23 -46.49
CA GLY A 1004 -19.71 12.35 -46.03
C GLY A 1004 -21.09 13.00 -45.94
N GLU A 1005 -21.20 14.33 -46.05
CA GLU A 1005 -22.47 15.02 -46.31
C GLU A 1005 -22.73 15.07 -47.84
N SER A 1006 -24.01 15.05 -48.22
CA SER A 1006 -24.45 15.07 -49.61
C SER A 1006 -25.56 16.08 -49.86
N ALA A 1007 -25.64 16.58 -51.08
CA ALA A 1007 -26.62 17.59 -51.47
C ALA A 1007 -27.22 17.28 -52.84
N LEU A 1008 -28.51 17.61 -53.00
CA LEU A 1008 -29.19 17.64 -54.29
C LEU A 1008 -29.49 19.09 -54.67
N SER A 1009 -29.32 19.41 -55.95
CA SER A 1009 -29.69 20.70 -56.52
C SER A 1009 -30.48 20.54 -57.80
N VAL A 1010 -31.37 21.50 -58.05
CA VAL A 1010 -32.19 21.61 -59.26
C VAL A 1010 -32.21 23.07 -59.68
N GLY A 1011 -32.10 23.33 -60.97
CA GLY A 1011 -32.18 24.68 -61.51
C GLY A 1011 -32.75 24.75 -62.91
N TYR A 1012 -33.36 25.88 -63.22
CA TYR A 1012 -33.93 26.21 -64.52
C TYR A 1012 -33.05 27.26 -65.19
N GLN A 1013 -32.69 27.01 -66.45
CA GLN A 1013 -31.94 27.95 -67.29
C GLN A 1013 -32.74 28.29 -68.53
N ARG A 1014 -32.80 29.58 -68.85
CA ARG A 1014 -33.45 30.12 -70.05
C ARG A 1014 -32.44 30.88 -70.92
N ALA A 1015 -32.45 30.60 -72.22
CA ALA A 1015 -31.75 31.42 -73.21
C ALA A 1015 -32.70 32.50 -73.75
N PHE A 1016 -32.23 33.74 -73.80
CA PHE A 1016 -32.95 34.88 -74.39
C PHE A 1016 -32.46 35.21 -75.81
N SER A 1017 -31.22 34.85 -76.13
CA SER A 1017 -30.64 34.84 -77.47
C SER A 1017 -29.62 33.69 -77.57
N GLU A 1018 -29.00 33.51 -78.74
CA GLU A 1018 -27.89 32.55 -78.90
C GLU A 1018 -26.65 32.90 -78.04
N LEU A 1019 -26.58 34.14 -77.53
CA LEU A 1019 -25.44 34.69 -76.79
C LEU A 1019 -25.77 35.04 -75.33
N ALA A 1020 -27.01 34.91 -74.86
CA ALA A 1020 -27.43 35.35 -73.51
C ALA A 1020 -28.34 34.35 -72.81
N THR A 1021 -27.99 33.97 -71.57
CA THR A 1021 -28.78 33.04 -70.73
C THR A 1021 -28.87 33.50 -69.27
N LEU A 1022 -29.95 33.10 -68.59
CA LEU A 1022 -30.18 33.29 -67.15
C LEU A 1022 -30.48 31.94 -66.51
N THR A 1023 -29.86 31.66 -65.38
CA THR A 1023 -30.02 30.44 -64.58
C THR A 1023 -30.48 30.79 -63.17
N ILE A 1024 -31.46 30.05 -62.66
CA ILE A 1024 -31.95 30.09 -61.27
C ILE A 1024 -31.89 28.67 -60.72
N GLY A 1025 -31.29 28.45 -59.55
CA GLY A 1025 -31.17 27.12 -58.95
C GLY A 1025 -31.20 27.11 -57.44
N GLY A 1026 -31.71 26.02 -56.87
CA GLY A 1026 -31.69 25.74 -55.44
C GLY A 1026 -30.93 24.45 -55.13
N ALA A 1027 -30.31 24.38 -53.96
CA ALA A 1027 -29.63 23.21 -53.43
C ALA A 1027 -30.03 22.97 -51.98
N PHE A 1028 -30.07 21.69 -51.59
CA PHE A 1028 -30.63 21.23 -50.32
C PHE A 1028 -29.75 20.10 -49.76
N SER A 1029 -29.47 20.13 -48.46
CA SER A 1029 -28.70 19.12 -47.74
C SER A 1029 -29.19 19.01 -46.30
N ARG A 1030 -29.95 17.95 -46.02
CA ARG A 1030 -30.73 17.80 -44.77
C ARG A 1030 -31.56 19.06 -44.49
N ASP A 1031 -31.26 19.76 -43.41
CA ASP A 1031 -32.01 20.92 -42.90
C ASP A 1031 -31.47 22.26 -43.46
N ASP A 1032 -30.30 22.25 -44.10
CA ASP A 1032 -29.70 23.42 -44.74
C ASP A 1032 -30.13 23.52 -46.22
N SER A 1033 -30.37 24.74 -46.69
CA SER A 1033 -30.71 25.03 -48.09
C SER A 1033 -30.03 26.31 -48.59
N SER A 1034 -29.90 26.41 -49.92
CA SER A 1034 -29.24 27.53 -50.61
C SER A 1034 -29.91 27.79 -51.96
N VAL A 1035 -29.94 29.05 -52.40
CA VAL A 1035 -30.52 29.48 -53.68
C VAL A 1035 -29.58 30.46 -54.37
N GLY A 1036 -29.34 30.26 -55.67
CA GLY A 1036 -28.47 31.09 -56.51
C GLY A 1036 -29.13 31.50 -57.82
N VAL A 1037 -28.75 32.67 -58.32
CA VAL A 1037 -29.16 33.22 -59.62
C VAL A 1037 -27.91 33.74 -60.33
N GLY A 1038 -27.77 33.43 -61.62
CA GLY A 1038 -26.64 33.87 -62.43
C GLY A 1038 -27.02 34.11 -63.88
N ALA A 1039 -26.41 35.11 -64.51
CA ALA A 1039 -26.59 35.42 -65.93
C ALA A 1039 -25.25 35.28 -66.66
N GLY A 1040 -25.29 34.72 -67.87
CA GLY A 1040 -24.11 34.50 -68.71
C GLY A 1040 -24.32 35.10 -70.11
N PHE A 1041 -23.31 35.84 -70.56
CA PHE A 1041 -23.26 36.49 -71.88
C PHE A 1041 -21.98 36.08 -72.60
N GLY A 1042 -22.10 35.71 -73.88
CA GLY A 1042 -20.98 35.54 -74.80
C GLY A 1042 -20.96 36.66 -75.85
N TRP A 1043 -19.82 36.86 -76.49
CA TRP A 1043 -19.61 37.85 -77.55
C TRP A 1043 -18.57 37.34 -78.57
#